data_AF-A0A328DGU6-F1
#
_entry.id   AF-A0A328DGU6-F1
#
_cell.length_a   1.000
_cell.length_b   1.000
_cell.length_c   1.000
_cell.angle_alpha   90.00
_cell.angle_beta   90.00
_cell.angle_gamma   90.00
#
_symmetry.space_group_name_H-M   'P 1'
#
loop_
_entity.id
_entity.type
_entity.pdbx_description
1 polymer ?
#
loop_
_entity_poly.entity_id
_entity_poly.type
_entity_poly.pdbx_seq_one_letter_code
_entity_poly.pdbx_strand_id
1 'polypeptide(L)'
;MASPWASAATAAAAFCLAVLCFSSMSGCSAADDDYDGFDLIPVDLLKGSASEFMGSLKTTIDIVRQVTSVVSRFGGFFGGGDLRLSHAVSDCLDLLELSADELSLTLSASQNPNYGKKDNGTTGNLSADLRTWLSGAMTNQDTCLEGFVGTNGLVKNLVAGSLTQIGSSVRDALTMVRPTPGRPPKRINRNLREKLPYWVKPSDRRLLQAAGVKPDAVVALDGTGNFTSVSDAVAAAPDTSFRRYVIYVKKGVYREYVEIGKKKWNLMLIGDGMDATIFSGNRSFIDGWTTYRSATFAVKGRGFIARDLTFENTAGPEKHQAVAFRSDSDLSVLYLMARMERNFRTGLPVLRGVRQLRARVGLGYAGQVARLPYDEQLGPTEIYPGGGAVAMAVPIVHRTFLLLLLLLHFSSVLTETVVDLKNYPITSATSFCHSTPYPEACLRSVKLSVSIEVNPNILTFLLQSLQTALTDAGELSRLFAAAASGHNIVEAQRGTVRDCTELNGVTVSALKKSVSGVKSGKLADAKAYLSAALTNRATCLEALETAAGPMKATLLGSIRDTYQQVSNALSALPRPGAGNRRGRRRLMSADFPGWVSRRDRRILLQQQDDGDGDAGDYDGQGETLTVAADGTGNFTTVTDAVNFAPNNSAVRIFIYVRQGIYQENVEIPSWKPNIVLLGDGRDVTVITGNRSVADGWTTFRSATVAVSGDGFLARDITFENTAGPAKHQAVALRVNSDLAAVYRCAITGFQDSLYVHSFRQFYRECDISGTIDFIFGNAAAAFQGCNIVTRMPLPGQFTVVAAQSRDSPYEATGISIQNCSVLAAGDLDGNSNAVKSFLGRPWRNYSVTVVMESYIGGFIDPRGWTRWAGVGGDDQGLDTLYYGEYQNSGPGSDTDNRVDWAGYHVMEYDDAWNFTVSEFITGDEWLDSTSFPYDDGI
;
A
#
# COMPACT_ATOMS: atom_id res chain seq x y z
N MET A 1 -9.82 54.80 -25.22
CA MET A 1 -8.57 55.28 -24.60
C MET A 1 -8.59 54.93 -23.10
N ALA A 2 -7.44 55.06 -22.42
CA ALA A 2 -7.13 54.49 -21.09
C ALA A 2 -6.96 52.96 -21.08
N SER A 3 -6.17 52.46 -20.12
CA SER A 3 -5.48 51.15 -20.17
C SER A 3 -5.56 50.36 -18.85
N PRO A 4 -5.40 49.01 -18.87
CA PRO A 4 -5.67 48.15 -17.72
C PRO A 4 -4.42 47.84 -16.86
N TRP A 5 -3.98 48.79 -16.03
CA TRP A 5 -2.90 48.57 -15.05
C TRP A 5 -3.27 49.15 -13.66
N ALA A 6 -4.29 48.57 -13.01
CA ALA A 6 -4.81 49.11 -11.74
C ALA A 6 -5.36 48.06 -10.73
N SER A 7 -5.10 46.76 -10.93
CA SER A 7 -5.73 45.67 -10.16
C SER A 7 -4.77 44.70 -9.45
N ALA A 8 -3.46 44.90 -9.54
CA ALA A 8 -2.45 44.04 -8.90
C ALA A 8 -2.04 44.48 -7.48
N ALA A 9 -2.30 45.74 -7.09
CA ALA A 9 -1.73 46.32 -5.87
C ALA A 9 -2.52 46.03 -4.57
N THR A 10 -3.80 45.67 -4.66
CA THR A 10 -4.69 45.51 -3.49
C THR A 10 -4.69 44.11 -2.89
N ALA A 11 -4.23 43.08 -3.63
CA ALA A 11 -4.21 41.70 -3.14
C ALA A 11 -3.09 41.44 -2.10
N ALA A 12 -1.96 42.14 -2.21
CA ALA A 12 -0.81 41.92 -1.32
C ALA A 12 -1.00 42.49 0.10
N ALA A 13 -1.74 43.61 0.23
CA ALA A 13 -1.90 44.29 1.52
C ALA A 13 -2.78 43.51 2.53
N ALA A 14 -3.74 42.73 2.05
CA ALA A 14 -4.65 41.96 2.91
C ALA A 14 -3.95 40.78 3.62
N PHE A 15 -2.89 40.21 3.03
CA PHE A 15 -2.23 39.03 3.57
C PHE A 15 -1.28 39.35 4.75
N CYS A 16 -0.64 40.52 4.73
CA CYS A 16 0.29 40.94 5.80
C CYS A 16 -0.41 41.39 7.10
N LEU A 17 -1.67 41.83 7.02
CA LEU A 17 -2.42 42.32 8.19
C LEU A 17 -3.03 41.19 9.04
N ALA A 18 -3.24 40.00 8.47
CA ALA A 18 -3.77 38.85 9.22
C ALA A 18 -2.72 38.18 10.14
N VAL A 19 -1.42 38.38 9.88
CA VAL A 19 -0.32 37.67 10.57
C VAL A 19 0.14 38.42 11.84
N LEU A 20 -0.15 39.71 11.97
CA LEU A 20 0.35 40.57 13.06
C LEU A 20 -0.61 40.76 14.24
N CYS A 21 -1.80 40.14 14.24
CA CYS A 21 -2.76 40.22 15.35
C CYS A 21 -2.73 39.02 16.31
N PHE A 22 -1.87 38.02 16.10
CA PHE A 22 -1.81 36.81 16.93
C PHE A 22 -0.82 36.88 18.11
N SER A 23 -0.21 38.04 18.37
CA SER A 23 0.90 38.19 19.32
C SER A 23 0.78 39.38 20.27
N SER A 24 -0.43 39.72 20.75
CA SER A 24 -0.62 40.83 21.70
C SER A 24 -1.89 40.80 22.59
N MET A 25 -2.30 39.65 23.13
CA MET A 25 -3.21 39.59 24.29
C MET A 25 -2.83 38.46 25.26
N SER A 26 -2.00 38.77 26.24
CA SER A 26 -1.71 37.91 27.40
C SER A 26 -1.51 38.79 28.62
N GLY A 27 -2.45 38.76 29.57
CA GLY A 27 -2.33 39.51 30.83
C GLY A 27 -3.57 40.30 31.25
N CYS A 28 -4.61 39.62 31.72
CA CYS A 28 -5.51 40.13 32.76
C CYS A 28 -5.87 38.97 33.70
N SER A 29 -6.04 39.26 34.99
CA SER A 29 -6.16 38.28 36.06
C SER A 29 -7.60 37.90 36.39
N ALA A 30 -7.77 36.65 36.83
CA ALA A 30 -8.83 36.11 37.69
C ALA A 30 -10.11 36.94 37.92
N ALA A 31 -11.22 36.41 37.44
CA ALA A 31 -12.52 36.49 38.11
C ALA A 31 -13.10 35.06 38.11
N ASP A 32 -13.58 34.60 39.26
CA ASP A 32 -14.47 33.43 39.32
C ASP A 32 -15.84 33.87 38.78
N ASP A 33 -16.43 33.10 37.86
CA ASP A 33 -17.85 33.19 37.56
C ASP A 33 -18.39 31.81 37.14
N ASP A 34 -19.56 31.48 37.63
CA ASP A 34 -20.10 30.11 37.67
C ASP A 34 -20.91 29.79 36.40
N TYR A 35 -20.57 28.69 35.71
CA TYR A 35 -21.36 28.20 34.56
C TYR A 35 -21.39 26.66 34.48
N ASP A 36 -22.43 26.15 35.12
CA ASP A 36 -22.75 24.74 35.27
C ASP A 36 -23.18 24.05 33.95
N GLY A 37 -23.07 22.72 33.90
CA GLY A 37 -23.92 21.87 33.05
C GLY A 37 -23.76 21.89 31.52
N PHE A 38 -22.65 21.33 30.99
CA PHE A 38 -22.69 20.66 29.69
C PHE A 38 -22.67 19.13 29.84
N ASP A 39 -23.83 18.48 29.62
CA ASP A 39 -23.96 17.02 29.54
C ASP A 39 -23.16 16.48 28.33
N LEU A 40 -21.94 16.03 28.60
CA LEU A 40 -21.02 15.51 27.59
C LEU A 40 -21.19 13.99 27.35
N ILE A 41 -20.58 13.54 26.26
CA ILE A 41 -20.40 12.13 25.87
C ILE A 41 -20.06 11.27 27.10
N PRO A 42 -20.66 10.06 27.27
CA PRO A 42 -20.24 9.12 28.31
C PRO A 42 -18.72 8.92 28.29
N VAL A 43 -18.06 9.26 29.40
CA VAL A 43 -16.59 9.40 29.50
C VAL A 43 -15.86 8.10 29.11
N ASP A 44 -16.53 6.95 29.25
CA ASP A 44 -16.05 5.64 28.81
C ASP A 44 -15.90 5.46 27.29
N LEU A 45 -16.31 6.43 26.47
CA LEU A 45 -16.36 6.31 25.01
C LEU A 45 -15.17 6.98 24.28
N LEU A 46 -14.44 7.89 24.94
CA LEU A 46 -13.26 8.58 24.37
C LEU A 46 -11.94 8.23 25.07
N LYS A 47 -10.82 8.38 24.36
CA LYS A 47 -9.45 8.24 24.90
C LYS A 47 -8.82 9.56 25.38
N GLY A 48 -9.45 10.69 25.07
CA GLY A 48 -9.04 12.04 25.46
C GLY A 48 -10.24 12.84 25.96
N SER A 49 -10.10 14.16 26.09
CA SER A 49 -11.19 14.99 26.60
C SER A 49 -12.27 15.23 25.54
N ALA A 50 -13.54 15.33 25.95
CA ALA A 50 -14.64 15.56 25.02
C ALA A 50 -14.60 16.97 24.40
N SER A 51 -14.07 17.97 25.13
CA SER A 51 -13.84 19.33 24.66
C SER A 51 -12.77 19.39 23.55
N GLU A 52 -11.65 18.68 23.72
CA GLU A 52 -10.59 18.50 22.72
C GLU A 52 -11.10 17.79 21.47
N PHE A 53 -11.84 16.68 21.62
CA PHE A 53 -12.46 15.97 20.50
C PHE A 53 -13.43 16.87 19.73
N MET A 54 -14.34 17.56 20.42
CA MET A 54 -15.28 18.51 19.79
C MET A 54 -14.59 19.74 19.18
N GLY A 55 -13.47 20.19 19.75
CA GLY A 55 -12.62 21.25 19.19
C GLY A 55 -11.97 20.79 17.88
N SER A 56 -11.37 19.60 17.87
CA SER A 56 -10.78 18.97 16.68
C SER A 56 -11.82 18.83 15.55
N LEU A 57 -13.03 18.36 15.86
CA LEU A 57 -14.12 18.27 14.88
C LEU A 57 -14.48 19.64 14.27
N LYS A 58 -14.65 20.69 15.09
CA LYS A 58 -14.95 22.05 14.62
C LYS A 58 -13.85 22.58 13.69
N THR A 59 -12.60 22.53 14.12
CA THR A 59 -11.44 22.94 13.32
C THR A 59 -11.38 22.17 12.00
N THR A 60 -11.64 20.86 12.01
CA THR A 60 -11.65 20.03 10.80
C THR A 60 -12.78 20.45 9.84
N ILE A 61 -13.99 20.70 10.34
CA ILE A 61 -15.14 21.19 9.54
C ILE A 61 -14.80 22.54 8.87
N ASP A 62 -14.15 23.46 9.58
CA ASP A 62 -13.82 24.77 9.02
C ASP A 62 -12.66 24.71 8.01
N ILE A 63 -11.69 23.79 8.19
CA ILE A 63 -10.70 23.47 7.14
C ILE A 63 -11.40 22.87 5.90
N VAL A 64 -12.32 21.91 6.06
CA VAL A 64 -13.10 21.34 4.94
C VAL A 64 -13.84 22.44 4.16
N ARG A 65 -14.51 23.36 4.87
CA ARG A 65 -15.19 24.53 4.27
C ARG A 65 -14.23 25.45 3.53
N GLN A 66 -13.05 25.72 4.10
CA GLN A 66 -12.01 26.52 3.46
C GLN A 66 -11.52 25.86 2.16
N VAL A 67 -11.27 24.55 2.16
CA VAL A 67 -10.86 23.80 0.96
C VAL A 67 -11.97 23.78 -0.09
N THR A 68 -13.23 23.58 0.32
CA THR A 68 -14.39 23.68 -0.59
C THR A 68 -14.45 25.05 -1.28
N SER A 69 -14.15 26.13 -0.54
CA SER A 69 -14.07 27.52 -1.05
C SER A 69 -12.84 27.79 -1.96
N VAL A 70 -11.82 26.92 -1.92
CA VAL A 70 -10.69 26.94 -2.87
C VAL A 70 -11.04 26.13 -4.12
N VAL A 71 -11.54 24.89 -3.96
CA VAL A 71 -11.91 23.98 -5.05
C VAL A 71 -12.98 24.59 -5.95
N SER A 72 -14.00 25.25 -5.37
CA SER A 72 -15.14 25.80 -6.13
C SER A 72 -14.75 26.86 -7.15
N ARG A 73 -13.64 27.58 -6.93
CA ARG A 73 -13.09 28.59 -7.86
C ARG A 73 -12.68 27.97 -9.20
N PHE A 74 -12.28 26.70 -9.21
CA PHE A 74 -11.91 25.98 -10.42
C PHE A 74 -13.12 25.44 -11.20
N GLY A 75 -14.28 25.31 -10.55
CA GLY A 75 -15.50 24.81 -11.20
C GLY A 75 -16.05 25.73 -12.28
N GLY A 76 -15.80 27.05 -12.18
CA GLY A 76 -16.23 28.05 -13.16
C GLY A 76 -15.14 28.57 -14.11
N PHE A 77 -13.86 28.22 -13.89
CA PHE A 77 -12.74 28.84 -14.62
C PHE A 77 -12.38 28.13 -15.94
N PHE A 78 -12.58 26.81 -16.02
CA PHE A 78 -12.23 26.00 -17.19
C PHE A 78 -13.38 25.93 -18.21
N GLY A 79 -13.85 27.08 -18.69
CA GLY A 79 -14.96 27.24 -19.65
C GLY A 79 -14.71 26.73 -21.08
N GLY A 80 -13.83 25.76 -21.28
CA GLY A 80 -13.52 25.15 -22.58
C GLY A 80 -12.17 24.43 -22.57
N GLY A 81 -12.19 23.09 -22.69
CA GLY A 81 -10.98 22.28 -22.87
C GLY A 81 -11.07 20.88 -22.25
N ASP A 82 -11.13 20.79 -20.92
CA ASP A 82 -10.98 19.53 -20.18
C ASP A 82 -12.27 19.16 -19.40
N LEU A 83 -13.12 18.35 -20.05
CA LEU A 83 -14.34 17.78 -19.47
C LEU A 83 -14.04 16.91 -18.22
N ARG A 84 -12.91 16.21 -18.22
CA ARG A 84 -12.51 15.29 -17.16
C ARG A 84 -12.10 16.05 -15.89
N LEU A 85 -11.37 17.15 -16.05
CA LEU A 85 -11.06 18.08 -14.96
C LEU A 85 -12.31 18.72 -14.37
N SER A 86 -13.30 19.08 -15.21
CA SER A 86 -14.59 19.60 -14.72
C SER A 86 -15.31 18.57 -13.85
N HIS A 87 -15.40 17.31 -14.29
CA HIS A 87 -15.95 16.22 -13.47
C HIS A 87 -15.16 16.02 -12.16
N ALA A 88 -13.83 15.98 -12.20
CA ALA A 88 -12.98 15.81 -11.02
C ALA A 88 -13.13 16.93 -9.98
N VAL A 89 -13.26 18.19 -10.42
CA VAL A 89 -13.54 19.33 -9.52
C VAL A 89 -14.93 19.18 -8.88
N SER A 90 -15.94 18.81 -9.66
CA SER A 90 -17.30 18.59 -9.15
C SER A 90 -17.37 17.42 -8.15
N ASP A 91 -16.56 16.38 -8.33
CA ASP A 91 -16.47 15.24 -7.41
C ASP A 91 -15.85 15.63 -6.08
N CYS A 92 -14.75 16.38 -6.12
CA CYS A 92 -14.12 16.84 -4.90
C CYS A 92 -15.06 17.76 -4.10
N LEU A 93 -15.89 18.57 -4.76
CA LEU A 93 -16.93 19.37 -4.09
C LEU A 93 -18.00 18.50 -3.43
N ASP A 94 -18.55 17.52 -4.15
CA ASP A 94 -19.51 16.55 -3.59
C ASP A 94 -18.95 15.84 -2.35
N LEU A 95 -17.70 15.38 -2.44
CA LEU A 95 -17.04 14.59 -1.39
C LEU A 95 -16.64 15.43 -0.18
N LEU A 96 -16.22 16.69 -0.39
CA LEU A 96 -15.96 17.65 0.69
C LEU A 96 -17.26 18.06 1.40
N GLU A 97 -18.37 18.22 0.68
CA GLU A 97 -19.67 18.51 1.28
C GLU A 97 -20.18 17.31 2.10
N LEU A 98 -20.03 16.08 1.60
CA LEU A 98 -20.30 14.86 2.37
C LEU A 98 -19.45 14.78 3.64
N SER A 99 -18.14 15.04 3.55
CA SER A 99 -17.25 15.06 4.71
C SER A 99 -17.63 16.10 5.76
N ALA A 100 -18.11 17.28 5.33
CA ALA A 100 -18.61 18.32 6.22
C ALA A 100 -19.91 17.89 6.94
N ASP A 101 -20.82 17.19 6.24
CA ASP A 101 -22.03 16.64 6.82
C ASP A 101 -21.72 15.50 7.80
N GLU A 102 -20.82 14.58 7.45
CA GLU A 102 -20.37 13.47 8.31
C GLU A 102 -19.70 13.95 9.60
N LEU A 103 -18.83 14.96 9.51
CA LEU A 103 -18.23 15.59 10.68
C LEU A 103 -19.26 16.36 11.51
N SER A 104 -20.23 16.99 10.86
CA SER A 104 -21.34 17.69 11.54
C SER A 104 -22.29 16.71 12.26
N LEU A 105 -22.56 15.54 11.66
CA LEU A 105 -23.29 14.42 12.30
C LEU A 105 -22.51 13.88 13.51
N THR A 106 -21.19 13.70 13.36
CA THR A 106 -20.29 13.28 14.43
C THR A 106 -20.36 14.25 15.61
N LEU A 107 -20.19 15.56 15.36
CA LEU A 107 -20.28 16.61 16.37
C LEU A 107 -21.67 16.66 17.03
N SER A 108 -22.74 16.66 16.24
CA SER A 108 -24.13 16.73 16.75
C SER A 108 -24.52 15.51 17.59
N ALA A 109 -24.02 14.33 17.24
CA ALA A 109 -24.25 13.09 17.98
C ALA A 109 -23.54 13.10 19.33
N SER A 110 -22.29 13.56 19.35
CA SER A 110 -21.52 13.76 20.57
C SER A 110 -22.11 14.78 21.54
N GLN A 111 -22.92 15.72 21.06
CA GLN A 111 -23.63 16.73 21.87
C GLN A 111 -25.04 16.30 22.30
N ASN A 112 -25.46 15.05 22.04
CA ASN A 112 -26.85 14.63 22.25
C ASN A 112 -27.02 13.69 23.46
N PRO A 113 -27.42 14.17 24.66
CA PRO A 113 -27.67 13.33 25.83
C PRO A 113 -28.87 12.38 25.67
N ASN A 114 -29.61 12.47 24.55
CA ASN A 114 -30.71 11.59 24.19
C ASN A 114 -30.40 10.72 22.95
N TYR A 115 -29.13 10.52 22.63
CA TYR A 115 -28.70 9.61 21.57
C TYR A 115 -29.29 8.21 21.76
N GLY A 116 -29.78 7.60 20.67
CA GLY A 116 -30.42 6.27 20.69
C GLY A 116 -31.80 6.19 21.39
N LYS A 117 -32.29 7.24 22.07
CA LYS A 117 -33.58 7.20 22.80
C LYS A 117 -34.82 7.39 21.90
N LYS A 118 -34.65 7.67 20.61
CA LYS A 118 -35.71 7.78 19.58
C LYS A 118 -35.19 7.30 18.21
N ASP A 119 -36.09 6.82 17.35
CA ASP A 119 -35.86 6.17 16.03
C ASP A 119 -35.28 7.08 14.91
N ASN A 120 -34.38 8.00 15.24
CA ASN A 120 -33.95 9.14 14.40
C ASN A 120 -32.99 8.77 13.23
N GLY A 121 -32.80 7.48 12.96
CA GLY A 121 -31.94 6.96 11.87
C GLY A 121 -30.46 6.93 12.24
N THR A 122 -30.15 6.25 13.35
CA THR A 122 -28.78 5.86 13.77
C THR A 122 -28.84 4.39 14.23
N THR A 123 -27.71 3.70 14.45
CA THR A 123 -27.76 2.31 14.95
C THR A 123 -28.15 2.21 16.43
N GLY A 124 -28.12 3.34 17.15
CA GLY A 124 -28.28 3.40 18.60
C GLY A 124 -26.97 3.15 19.35
N ASN A 125 -25.86 2.87 18.65
CA ASN A 125 -24.53 2.71 19.21
C ASN A 125 -23.63 3.88 18.81
N LEU A 126 -23.57 4.91 19.66
CA LEU A 126 -22.75 6.11 19.44
C LEU A 126 -21.28 5.79 19.09
N SER A 127 -20.68 4.75 19.68
CA SER A 127 -19.29 4.36 19.39
C SER A 127 -19.12 3.84 17.96
N ALA A 128 -20.10 3.08 17.43
CA ALA A 128 -20.09 2.65 16.04
C ALA A 128 -20.42 3.81 15.09
N ASP A 129 -21.50 4.54 15.38
CA ASP A 129 -22.01 5.61 14.52
C ASP A 129 -20.96 6.73 14.30
N LEU A 130 -20.31 7.21 15.37
CA LEU A 130 -19.20 8.19 15.28
C LEU A 130 -18.01 7.67 14.46
N ARG A 131 -17.65 6.38 14.62
CA ARG A 131 -16.52 5.76 13.90
C ARG A 131 -16.84 5.53 12.43
N THR A 132 -18.09 5.24 12.08
CA THR A 132 -18.55 5.11 10.69
C THR A 132 -18.42 6.44 9.95
N TRP A 133 -19.01 7.51 10.47
CA TRP A 133 -18.99 8.82 9.79
C TRP A 133 -17.58 9.42 9.72
N LEU A 134 -16.74 9.26 10.76
CA LEU A 134 -15.33 9.66 10.70
C LEU A 134 -14.51 8.82 9.69
N SER A 135 -14.87 7.56 9.46
CA SER A 135 -14.21 6.75 8.42
C SER A 135 -14.62 7.19 7.02
N GLY A 136 -15.91 7.47 6.80
CA GLY A 136 -16.42 8.03 5.54
C GLY A 136 -15.77 9.37 5.19
N ALA A 137 -15.71 10.31 6.14
CA ALA A 137 -15.09 11.62 5.96
C ALA A 137 -13.60 11.54 5.60
N MET A 138 -12.89 10.49 6.04
CA MET A 138 -11.51 10.20 5.63
C MET A 138 -11.45 9.66 4.19
N THR A 139 -12.23 8.62 3.87
CA THR A 139 -12.30 8.01 2.53
C THR A 139 -12.76 9.00 1.44
N ASN A 140 -13.59 9.97 1.79
CA ASN A 140 -14.01 11.04 0.88
C ASN A 140 -12.85 11.95 0.45
N GLN A 141 -11.82 12.15 1.27
CA GLN A 141 -10.62 12.91 0.89
C GLN A 141 -9.77 12.16 -0.15
N ASP A 142 -9.52 10.87 0.09
CA ASP A 142 -8.77 10.01 -0.82
C ASP A 142 -9.50 9.88 -2.17
N THR A 143 -10.82 9.72 -2.14
CA THR A 143 -11.67 9.65 -3.35
C THR A 143 -11.63 10.95 -4.17
N CYS A 144 -11.58 12.13 -3.52
CA CYS A 144 -11.35 13.41 -4.22
C CYS A 144 -9.99 13.40 -4.95
N LEU A 145 -8.93 12.95 -4.27
CA LEU A 145 -7.57 12.91 -4.83
C LEU A 145 -7.45 11.93 -6.01
N GLU A 146 -8.20 10.81 -5.99
CA GLU A 146 -8.30 9.88 -7.11
C GLU A 146 -9.09 10.45 -8.30
N GLY A 147 -10.14 11.26 -8.06
CA GLY A 147 -10.94 11.88 -9.12
C GLY A 147 -10.11 12.67 -10.15
N PHE A 148 -9.03 13.31 -9.71
CA PHE A 148 -8.10 14.06 -10.57
C PHE A 148 -7.12 13.20 -11.40
N VAL A 149 -7.14 11.86 -11.30
CA VAL A 149 -6.28 10.99 -12.11
C VAL A 149 -6.65 11.09 -13.59
N GLY A 150 -5.65 11.33 -14.44
CA GLY A 150 -5.81 11.57 -15.89
C GLY A 150 -6.17 13.02 -16.26
N THR A 151 -6.16 13.96 -15.31
CA THR A 151 -6.27 15.41 -15.58
C THR A 151 -4.88 16.04 -15.69
N ASN A 152 -4.81 17.33 -16.04
CA ASN A 152 -3.56 18.11 -16.09
C ASN A 152 -2.79 18.25 -14.74
N GLY A 153 -3.33 17.74 -13.62
CA GLY A 153 -2.66 17.70 -12.32
C GLY A 153 -2.52 19.03 -11.58
N LEU A 154 -2.78 20.17 -12.22
CA LEU A 154 -2.58 21.51 -11.63
C LEU A 154 -3.47 21.71 -10.40
N VAL A 155 -4.77 21.42 -10.52
CA VAL A 155 -5.70 21.54 -9.40
C VAL A 155 -5.35 20.53 -8.30
N LYS A 156 -5.06 19.28 -8.66
CA LYS A 156 -4.64 18.22 -7.71
C LYS A 156 -3.46 18.66 -6.84
N ASN A 157 -2.41 19.20 -7.45
CA ASN A 157 -1.22 19.65 -6.74
C ASN A 157 -1.49 20.80 -5.78
N LEU A 158 -2.42 21.70 -6.11
CA LEU A 158 -2.83 22.81 -5.24
C LEU A 158 -3.63 22.32 -4.02
N VAL A 159 -4.56 21.38 -4.21
CA VAL A 159 -5.48 20.96 -3.13
C VAL A 159 -4.93 19.81 -2.28
N ALA A 160 -3.97 19.04 -2.77
CA ALA A 160 -3.48 17.83 -2.10
C ALA A 160 -2.90 18.07 -0.70
N GLY A 161 -2.24 19.22 -0.46
CA GLY A 161 -1.76 19.56 0.88
C GLY A 161 -2.89 19.68 1.89
N SER A 162 -3.94 20.43 1.56
CA SER A 162 -5.08 20.67 2.45
C SER A 162 -6.00 19.46 2.58
N LEU A 163 -6.16 18.65 1.54
CA LEU A 163 -6.90 17.37 1.63
C LEU A 163 -6.14 16.36 2.51
N THR A 164 -4.81 16.32 2.43
CA THR A 164 -3.99 15.53 3.35
C THR A 164 -4.10 16.03 4.79
N GLN A 165 -4.18 17.34 5.01
CA GLN A 165 -4.42 17.95 6.32
C GLN A 165 -5.78 17.51 6.88
N ILE A 166 -6.87 17.62 6.11
CA ILE A 166 -8.19 17.12 6.52
C ILE A 166 -8.12 15.63 6.88
N GLY A 167 -7.55 14.80 5.99
CA GLY A 167 -7.38 13.38 6.24
C GLY A 167 -6.59 13.04 7.50
N SER A 168 -5.63 13.88 7.90
CA SER A 168 -4.93 13.74 9.19
C SER A 168 -5.80 14.13 10.39
N SER A 169 -6.49 15.27 10.37
CA SER A 169 -7.35 15.71 11.48
C SER A 169 -8.56 14.81 11.71
N VAL A 170 -9.18 14.30 10.63
CA VAL A 170 -10.24 13.28 10.71
C VAL A 170 -9.70 11.98 11.33
N ARG A 171 -8.49 11.56 10.95
CA ARG A 171 -7.84 10.36 11.50
C ARG A 171 -7.52 10.51 12.98
N ASP A 172 -6.99 11.65 13.39
CA ASP A 172 -6.68 11.93 14.80
C ASP A 172 -7.97 11.87 15.65
N ALA A 173 -9.05 12.52 15.19
CA ALA A 173 -10.38 12.40 15.81
C ALA A 173 -10.87 10.94 15.87
N LEU A 174 -10.68 10.15 14.81
CA LEU A 174 -11.03 8.72 14.79
C LEU A 174 -10.23 7.90 15.82
N THR A 175 -8.97 8.26 16.12
CA THR A 175 -8.19 7.58 17.18
C THR A 175 -8.70 7.86 18.59
N MET A 176 -9.32 9.02 18.81
CA MET A 176 -9.90 9.44 20.09
C MET A 176 -11.16 8.62 20.44
N VAL A 177 -11.94 8.13 19.47
CA VAL A 177 -13.14 7.33 19.72
C VAL A 177 -12.79 5.87 20.02
N ARG A 178 -13.11 5.38 21.23
CA ARG A 178 -12.86 3.98 21.61
C ARG A 178 -13.68 3.02 20.71
N PRO A 179 -13.08 1.91 20.23
CA PRO A 179 -13.82 0.89 19.50
C PRO A 179 -14.82 0.20 20.45
N THR A 180 -16.02 -0.12 19.94
CA THR A 180 -17.02 -0.81 20.75
C THR A 180 -16.53 -2.23 21.12
N PRO A 181 -16.52 -2.64 22.39
CA PRO A 181 -16.34 -4.04 22.75
C PRO A 181 -17.49 -4.86 22.15
N GLY A 182 -17.17 -5.86 21.33
CA GLY A 182 -18.16 -6.72 20.69
C GLY A 182 -18.93 -7.58 21.68
N ARG A 183 -19.98 -7.02 22.31
CA ARG A 183 -20.92 -7.80 23.13
C ARG A 183 -21.72 -8.74 22.22
N PRO A 184 -21.56 -10.07 22.31
CA PRO A 184 -22.51 -10.97 21.68
C PRO A 184 -23.90 -10.74 22.30
N PRO A 185 -25.00 -10.80 21.52
CA PRO A 185 -26.33 -10.64 22.06
C PRO A 185 -26.60 -11.64 23.19
N LYS A 186 -27.07 -11.15 24.35
CA LYS A 186 -27.55 -12.03 25.43
C LYS A 186 -28.67 -12.91 24.86
N ARG A 187 -28.50 -14.24 24.92
CA ARG A 187 -29.45 -15.30 24.51
C ARG A 187 -30.87 -14.80 24.19
N ILE A 188 -31.12 -14.44 22.92
CA ILE A 188 -32.49 -14.31 22.40
C ILE A 188 -32.92 -15.69 21.91
N ASN A 189 -34.18 -16.04 22.14
CA ASN A 189 -34.66 -17.41 22.02
C ASN A 189 -34.71 -17.90 20.56
N ARG A 190 -34.44 -19.20 20.33
CA ARG A 190 -34.41 -19.83 19.01
C ARG A 190 -35.78 -19.74 18.32
N ASN A 191 -35.90 -18.95 17.26
CA ASN A 191 -36.96 -19.06 16.25
C ASN A 191 -36.50 -18.46 14.91
N LEU A 192 -36.77 -19.15 13.79
CA LEU A 192 -36.19 -18.87 12.47
C LEU A 192 -36.88 -17.70 11.72
N ARG A 193 -36.84 -16.47 12.25
CA ARG A 193 -37.43 -15.29 11.58
C ARG A 193 -36.55 -14.06 11.41
N GLU A 194 -35.38 -13.96 12.06
CA GLU A 194 -34.55 -12.75 12.00
C GLU A 194 -33.11 -13.04 11.55
N LYS A 195 -32.87 -13.04 10.23
CA LYS A 195 -31.53 -12.99 9.59
C LYS A 195 -31.06 -11.55 9.28
N LEU A 196 -31.76 -10.51 9.75
CA LEU A 196 -31.47 -9.11 9.44
C LEU A 196 -30.73 -8.40 10.59
N PRO A 197 -29.79 -7.46 10.32
CA PRO A 197 -29.03 -6.76 11.36
C PRO A 197 -29.91 -6.05 12.39
N TYR A 198 -29.41 -5.93 13.63
CA TYR A 198 -30.19 -5.39 14.75
C TYR A 198 -30.67 -3.94 14.50
N TRP A 199 -29.90 -3.14 13.75
CA TRP A 199 -30.23 -1.76 13.39
C TRP A 199 -31.28 -1.64 12.27
N VAL A 200 -31.56 -2.69 11.49
CA VAL A 200 -32.65 -2.67 10.51
C VAL A 200 -33.97 -2.66 11.27
N LYS A 201 -34.73 -1.57 11.14
CA LYS A 201 -35.96 -1.32 11.92
C LYS A 201 -36.99 -2.44 11.74
N PRO A 202 -37.75 -2.83 12.78
CA PRO A 202 -38.79 -3.86 12.67
C PRO A 202 -39.88 -3.57 11.62
N SER A 203 -40.12 -2.30 11.28
CA SER A 203 -40.95 -1.90 10.13
C SER A 203 -40.34 -2.34 8.81
N ASP A 204 -39.04 -2.08 8.62
CA ASP A 204 -38.32 -2.34 7.38
C ASP A 204 -38.06 -3.85 7.22
N ARG A 205 -37.81 -4.59 8.31
CA ARG A 205 -37.78 -6.07 8.29
C ARG A 205 -39.07 -6.65 7.71
N ARG A 206 -40.23 -6.13 8.12
CA ARG A 206 -41.54 -6.56 7.58
C ARG A 206 -41.69 -6.21 6.10
N LEU A 207 -41.20 -5.06 5.64
CA LEU A 207 -41.25 -4.68 4.22
C LEU A 207 -40.31 -5.54 3.37
N LEU A 208 -39.10 -5.83 3.85
CA LEU A 208 -38.16 -6.73 3.19
C LEU A 208 -38.73 -8.15 3.06
N GLN A 209 -39.33 -8.68 4.12
CA GLN A 209 -39.87 -10.06 4.18
C GLN A 209 -41.29 -10.22 3.60
N ALA A 210 -41.97 -9.14 3.22
CA ALA A 210 -43.34 -9.20 2.71
C ALA A 210 -43.40 -9.59 1.22
N ALA A 211 -44.22 -10.59 0.90
CA ALA A 211 -44.54 -11.02 -0.47
C ALA A 211 -45.29 -9.96 -1.31
N GLY A 212 -45.71 -8.85 -0.70
CA GLY A 212 -46.26 -7.68 -1.38
C GLY A 212 -46.15 -6.45 -0.48
N VAL A 213 -45.72 -5.33 -1.05
CA VAL A 213 -45.60 -4.03 -0.37
C VAL A 213 -46.47 -3.02 -1.10
N LYS A 214 -47.21 -2.18 -0.37
CA LYS A 214 -47.95 -1.06 -0.97
C LYS A 214 -46.95 0.05 -1.37
N PRO A 215 -46.83 0.42 -2.65
CA PRO A 215 -46.02 1.56 -3.05
C PRO A 215 -46.68 2.90 -2.72
N ASP A 216 -45.84 3.92 -2.55
CA ASP A 216 -46.21 5.33 -2.56
C ASP A 216 -46.15 5.94 -3.97
N ALA A 217 -45.28 5.39 -4.84
CA ALA A 217 -45.22 5.70 -6.27
C ALA A 217 -44.89 4.45 -7.11
N VAL A 218 -45.40 4.41 -8.35
CA VAL A 218 -45.12 3.35 -9.32
C VAL A 218 -44.40 3.94 -10.55
N VAL A 219 -43.34 3.28 -11.01
CA VAL A 219 -42.65 3.60 -12.26
C VAL A 219 -42.89 2.48 -13.28
N ALA A 220 -43.23 2.84 -14.52
CA ALA A 220 -43.42 1.89 -15.61
C ALA A 220 -43.12 2.53 -16.98
N LEU A 221 -42.25 1.89 -17.77
CA LEU A 221 -41.86 2.35 -19.12
C LEU A 221 -43.03 2.42 -20.11
N ASP A 222 -44.11 1.68 -19.87
CA ASP A 222 -45.33 1.65 -20.69
C ASP A 222 -46.34 2.76 -20.36
N GLY A 223 -46.01 3.65 -19.40
CA GLY A 223 -46.90 4.72 -18.94
C GLY A 223 -48.01 4.26 -17.99
N THR A 224 -48.05 2.98 -17.58
CA THR A 224 -49.06 2.44 -16.64
C THR A 224 -48.68 2.62 -15.16
N GLY A 225 -47.79 3.57 -14.86
CA GLY A 225 -47.34 3.98 -13.54
C GLY A 225 -47.68 5.45 -13.25
N ASN A 226 -47.20 5.96 -12.12
CA ASN A 226 -47.21 7.40 -11.82
C ASN A 226 -46.12 8.15 -12.60
N PHE A 227 -45.02 7.47 -12.92
CA PHE A 227 -43.86 8.00 -13.66
C PHE A 227 -43.39 6.99 -14.72
N THR A 228 -42.73 7.49 -15.77
CA THR A 228 -42.00 6.66 -16.76
C THR A 228 -40.49 6.59 -16.47
N SER A 229 -39.98 7.53 -15.67
CA SER A 229 -38.59 7.70 -15.24
C SER A 229 -38.49 7.46 -13.73
N VAL A 230 -37.45 6.74 -13.28
CA VAL A 230 -37.18 6.52 -11.85
C VAL A 230 -36.58 7.78 -11.23
N SER A 231 -35.80 8.54 -12.00
CA SER A 231 -35.28 9.86 -11.60
C SER A 231 -36.41 10.84 -11.23
N ASP A 232 -37.52 10.81 -11.97
CA ASP A 232 -38.69 11.66 -11.70
C ASP A 232 -39.41 11.24 -10.41
N ALA A 233 -39.54 9.92 -10.20
CA ALA A 233 -40.12 9.36 -8.98
C ALA A 233 -39.26 9.65 -7.74
N VAL A 234 -37.93 9.61 -7.87
CA VAL A 234 -36.97 10.02 -6.84
C VAL A 234 -37.06 11.52 -6.57
N ALA A 235 -37.18 12.35 -7.61
CA ALA A 235 -37.34 13.80 -7.47
C ALA A 235 -38.65 14.18 -6.75
N ALA A 236 -39.75 13.51 -7.06
CA ALA A 236 -41.07 13.72 -6.46
C ALA A 236 -41.20 13.19 -5.02
N ALA A 237 -40.33 12.27 -4.59
CA ALA A 237 -40.35 11.74 -3.23
C ALA A 237 -40.00 12.80 -2.17
N PRO A 238 -40.55 12.77 -0.94
CA PRO A 238 -40.35 13.83 0.04
C PRO A 238 -38.90 13.96 0.56
N ASP A 239 -38.40 15.20 0.63
CA ASP A 239 -37.11 15.52 1.26
C ASP A 239 -37.15 15.30 2.79
N THR A 240 -36.01 14.85 3.34
CA THR A 240 -35.71 14.61 4.76
C THR A 240 -36.74 13.78 5.54
N SER A 241 -37.54 12.98 4.83
CA SER A 241 -38.56 12.11 5.43
C SER A 241 -37.96 11.06 6.37
N PHE A 242 -38.45 11.03 7.62
CA PHE A 242 -38.23 9.91 8.56
C PHE A 242 -39.16 8.72 8.27
N ARG A 243 -40.20 8.92 7.43
CA ARG A 243 -41.05 7.85 6.93
C ARG A 243 -40.42 7.22 5.69
N ARG A 244 -40.35 5.89 5.69
CA ARG A 244 -40.10 5.04 4.52
C ARG A 244 -41.04 5.40 3.36
N TYR A 245 -40.49 5.77 2.21
CA TYR A 245 -41.24 6.07 0.98
C TYR A 245 -40.89 5.03 -0.09
N VAL A 246 -41.90 4.30 -0.57
CA VAL A 246 -41.69 3.12 -1.43
C VAL A 246 -42.00 3.44 -2.90
N ILE A 247 -41.00 3.27 -3.76
CA ILE A 247 -41.13 3.36 -5.21
C ILE A 247 -41.06 1.94 -5.77
N TYR A 248 -42.15 1.49 -6.40
CA TYR A 248 -42.21 0.21 -7.10
C TYR A 248 -41.92 0.42 -8.59
N VAL A 249 -40.95 -0.31 -9.12
CA VAL A 249 -40.41 -0.14 -10.48
C VAL A 249 -40.71 -1.41 -11.27
N LYS A 250 -41.73 -1.37 -12.12
CA LYS A 250 -42.16 -2.54 -12.92
C LYS A 250 -41.02 -3.02 -13.83
N LYS A 251 -41.09 -4.29 -14.24
CA LYS A 251 -40.14 -4.92 -15.16
C LYS A 251 -39.83 -4.06 -16.39
N GLY A 252 -38.56 -4.03 -16.77
CA GLY A 252 -38.04 -3.19 -17.83
C GLY A 252 -36.54 -2.93 -17.69
N VAL A 253 -35.93 -2.43 -18.75
CA VAL A 253 -34.53 -1.97 -18.77
C VAL A 253 -34.53 -0.44 -18.78
N TYR A 254 -34.31 0.15 -17.61
CA TYR A 254 -34.31 1.59 -17.37
C TYR A 254 -32.95 2.17 -17.73
N ARG A 255 -32.87 2.83 -18.90
CA ARG A 255 -31.64 3.44 -19.44
C ARG A 255 -31.47 4.88 -18.99
N GLU A 256 -31.29 5.06 -17.69
CA GLU A 256 -31.15 6.36 -17.03
C GLU A 256 -30.03 6.35 -15.96
N TYR A 257 -29.55 7.54 -15.60
CA TYR A 257 -28.51 7.75 -14.58
C TYR A 257 -29.15 8.37 -13.34
N VAL A 258 -29.47 7.54 -12.34
CA VAL A 258 -30.24 7.97 -11.16
C VAL A 258 -29.31 8.37 -10.03
N GLU A 259 -29.51 9.57 -9.46
CA GLU A 259 -28.83 9.99 -8.22
C GLU A 259 -29.85 10.31 -7.11
N ILE A 260 -29.87 9.48 -6.07
CA ILE A 260 -30.62 9.74 -4.83
C ILE A 260 -29.80 10.72 -3.99
N GLY A 261 -30.01 12.02 -4.23
CA GLY A 261 -29.31 13.10 -3.53
C GLY A 261 -29.52 13.10 -2.01
N LYS A 262 -28.58 13.71 -1.26
CA LYS A 262 -28.47 13.57 0.21
C LYS A 262 -29.70 13.92 1.05
N LYS A 263 -30.66 14.68 0.51
CA LYS A 263 -31.94 15.00 1.17
C LYS A 263 -32.99 13.88 1.07
N LYS A 264 -32.88 12.94 0.12
CA LYS A 264 -33.88 11.89 -0.14
C LYS A 264 -33.74 10.72 0.83
N TRP A 265 -34.16 10.91 2.08
CA TRP A 265 -34.01 9.93 3.16
C TRP A 265 -35.04 8.80 3.11
N ASN A 266 -34.64 7.61 3.56
CA ASN A 266 -35.50 6.43 3.73
C ASN A 266 -36.28 5.99 2.47
N LEU A 267 -35.76 6.27 1.27
CA LEU A 267 -36.31 5.68 0.03
C LEU A 267 -36.19 4.16 0.04
N MET A 268 -37.12 3.49 -0.63
CA MET A 268 -37.05 2.06 -0.94
C MET A 268 -37.47 1.82 -2.38
N LEU A 269 -36.57 1.26 -3.20
CA LEU A 269 -36.92 0.72 -4.50
C LEU A 269 -37.30 -0.77 -4.39
N ILE A 270 -38.34 -1.18 -5.10
CA ILE A 270 -38.76 -2.59 -5.24
C ILE A 270 -39.00 -2.87 -6.72
N GLY A 271 -38.35 -3.89 -7.28
CA GLY A 271 -38.59 -4.35 -8.66
C GLY A 271 -39.62 -5.47 -8.77
N ASP A 272 -39.84 -5.94 -10.00
CA ASP A 272 -40.65 -7.14 -10.31
C ASP A 272 -39.85 -8.46 -10.14
N GLY A 273 -38.56 -8.36 -9.82
CA GLY A 273 -37.61 -9.47 -9.80
C GLY A 273 -36.24 -9.04 -10.35
N MET A 274 -35.19 -9.67 -9.85
CA MET A 274 -33.79 -9.29 -10.15
C MET A 274 -33.48 -9.37 -11.66
N ASP A 275 -34.03 -10.38 -12.34
CA ASP A 275 -33.90 -10.58 -13.80
C ASP A 275 -34.95 -9.79 -14.61
N ALA A 276 -35.83 -9.03 -13.95
CA ALA A 276 -36.99 -8.37 -14.54
C ALA A 276 -36.89 -6.84 -14.52
N THR A 277 -36.40 -6.24 -13.43
CA THR A 277 -36.21 -4.78 -13.29
C THR A 277 -34.72 -4.45 -13.26
N ILE A 278 -34.22 -3.87 -14.36
CA ILE A 278 -32.78 -3.63 -14.59
C ILE A 278 -32.54 -2.14 -14.85
N PHE A 279 -31.59 -1.53 -14.14
CA PHE A 279 -31.06 -0.19 -14.40
C PHE A 279 -29.77 -0.29 -15.21
N SER A 280 -29.67 0.37 -16.36
CA SER A 280 -28.63 0.09 -17.36
C SER A 280 -27.98 1.35 -17.92
N GLY A 281 -26.71 1.57 -17.53
CA GLY A 281 -25.86 2.67 -18.03
C GLY A 281 -24.64 2.16 -18.81
N ASN A 282 -23.79 3.08 -19.24
CA ASN A 282 -22.59 2.85 -20.05
C ASN A 282 -21.49 3.93 -19.87
N ARG A 283 -21.56 4.78 -18.84
CA ARG A 283 -20.51 5.79 -18.54
C ARG A 283 -19.23 5.10 -18.10
N SER A 284 -18.08 5.65 -18.52
CA SER A 284 -16.77 5.06 -18.29
C SER A 284 -15.65 6.09 -18.13
N PHE A 285 -14.53 5.63 -17.57
CA PHE A 285 -13.28 6.38 -17.45
C PHE A 285 -12.72 6.83 -18.80
N ILE A 286 -12.84 6.01 -19.84
CA ILE A 286 -12.39 6.35 -21.21
C ILE A 286 -13.28 7.43 -21.84
N ASP A 287 -14.58 7.43 -21.55
CA ASP A 287 -15.54 8.40 -22.10
C ASP A 287 -15.55 9.75 -21.35
N GLY A 288 -14.43 10.11 -20.70
CA GLY A 288 -14.24 11.40 -20.02
C GLY A 288 -14.90 11.52 -18.64
N TRP A 289 -15.51 10.45 -18.12
CA TRP A 289 -16.04 10.43 -16.76
C TRP A 289 -14.96 10.05 -15.74
N THR A 290 -15.17 10.45 -14.50
CA THR A 290 -14.44 9.91 -13.36
C THR A 290 -15.05 8.58 -12.92
N THR A 291 -14.30 7.77 -12.17
CA THR A 291 -14.86 6.56 -11.54
C THR A 291 -16.11 6.90 -10.71
N TYR A 292 -16.08 8.02 -9.96
CA TYR A 292 -17.19 8.48 -9.12
C TYR A 292 -18.47 8.82 -9.91
N ARG A 293 -18.39 9.53 -11.05
CA ARG A 293 -19.57 9.84 -11.91
C ARG A 293 -19.90 8.80 -12.97
N SER A 294 -19.09 7.75 -13.11
CA SER A 294 -19.41 6.62 -13.98
C SER A 294 -20.58 5.76 -13.48
N ALA A 295 -21.01 5.97 -12.22
CA ALA A 295 -22.11 5.26 -11.60
C ALA A 295 -23.43 5.36 -12.40
N THR A 296 -24.02 4.21 -12.71
CA THR A 296 -25.38 4.13 -13.30
C THR A 296 -26.45 4.48 -12.27
N PHE A 297 -26.28 4.02 -11.03
CA PHE A 297 -27.16 4.36 -9.91
C PHE A 297 -26.32 4.79 -8.70
N ALA A 298 -26.58 5.98 -8.16
CA ALA A 298 -25.83 6.59 -7.07
C ALA A 298 -26.73 7.01 -5.91
N VAL A 299 -26.28 6.84 -4.66
CA VAL A 299 -27.10 7.07 -3.46
C VAL A 299 -26.33 7.82 -2.37
N LYS A 300 -26.66 9.10 -2.18
CA LYS A 300 -26.20 9.95 -1.07
C LYS A 300 -27.22 10.04 0.08
N GLY A 301 -28.49 9.72 -0.15
CA GLY A 301 -29.58 9.85 0.83
C GLY A 301 -29.67 8.68 1.82
N ARG A 302 -29.44 8.94 3.12
CA ARG A 302 -29.38 7.91 4.19
C ARG A 302 -30.63 7.03 4.32
N GLY A 303 -30.42 5.78 4.74
CA GLY A 303 -31.46 4.79 5.02
C GLY A 303 -32.07 4.14 3.78
N PHE A 304 -31.40 4.22 2.63
CA PHE A 304 -31.86 3.67 1.35
C PHE A 304 -32.05 2.14 1.39
N ILE A 305 -33.07 1.64 0.69
CA ILE A 305 -33.27 0.19 0.46
C ILE A 305 -33.48 -0.09 -1.03
N ALA A 306 -32.87 -1.17 -1.54
CA ALA A 306 -33.21 -1.76 -2.84
C ALA A 306 -33.60 -3.23 -2.68
N ARG A 307 -34.65 -3.65 -3.41
CA ARG A 307 -35.18 -5.01 -3.38
C ARG A 307 -35.61 -5.49 -4.78
N ASP A 308 -35.40 -6.77 -5.07
CA ASP A 308 -35.92 -7.46 -6.28
C ASP A 308 -35.56 -6.78 -7.62
N LEU A 309 -34.35 -6.22 -7.75
CA LEU A 309 -33.90 -5.49 -8.94
C LEU A 309 -32.38 -5.61 -9.17
N THR A 310 -31.90 -5.14 -10.31
CA THR A 310 -30.48 -5.18 -10.73
C THR A 310 -29.98 -3.82 -11.21
N PHE A 311 -28.71 -3.50 -10.90
CA PHE A 311 -27.97 -2.37 -11.48
C PHE A 311 -26.83 -2.91 -12.37
N GLU A 312 -26.73 -2.47 -13.62
CA GLU A 312 -25.65 -2.83 -14.55
C GLU A 312 -24.99 -1.58 -15.17
N ASN A 313 -23.70 -1.69 -15.50
CA ASN A 313 -23.01 -0.78 -16.40
C ASN A 313 -22.41 -1.59 -17.56
N THR A 314 -22.73 -1.19 -18.78
CA THR A 314 -22.52 -1.94 -20.02
C THR A 314 -21.31 -1.44 -20.83
N ALA A 315 -20.46 -0.59 -20.23
CA ALA A 315 -19.32 0.03 -20.91
C ALA A 315 -18.27 -0.95 -21.46
N GLY A 316 -18.10 -2.14 -20.85
CA GLY A 316 -17.09 -3.12 -21.24
C GLY A 316 -15.70 -2.87 -20.64
N PRO A 317 -14.85 -3.92 -20.52
CA PRO A 317 -13.52 -3.80 -19.93
C PRO A 317 -12.57 -2.86 -20.70
N GLU A 318 -12.74 -2.74 -22.02
CA GLU A 318 -11.99 -1.84 -22.90
C GLU A 318 -12.22 -0.35 -22.59
N LYS A 319 -13.26 -0.03 -21.83
CA LYS A 319 -13.59 1.32 -21.37
C LYS A 319 -13.02 1.66 -19.97
N HIS A 320 -12.22 0.77 -19.39
CA HIS A 320 -11.64 0.91 -18.05
C HIS A 320 -12.73 1.07 -16.96
N GLN A 321 -12.53 1.91 -15.93
CA GLN A 321 -13.42 1.95 -14.76
C GLN A 321 -14.83 2.44 -15.14
N ALA A 322 -15.84 1.64 -14.80
CA ALA A 322 -17.25 1.90 -15.06
C ALA A 322 -18.10 1.31 -13.92
N VAL A 323 -18.82 2.16 -13.18
CA VAL A 323 -19.55 1.76 -11.96
C VAL A 323 -21.03 1.48 -12.27
N ALA A 324 -21.54 0.34 -11.78
CA ALA A 324 -22.97 0.03 -11.83
C ALA A 324 -23.74 0.73 -10.69
N PHE A 325 -23.31 0.54 -9.44
CA PHE A 325 -23.95 1.09 -8.25
C PHE A 325 -22.93 1.76 -7.31
N ARG A 326 -23.28 2.92 -6.75
CA ARG A 326 -22.50 3.63 -5.72
C ARG A 326 -23.41 3.98 -4.54
N SER A 327 -22.99 3.65 -3.31
CA SER A 327 -23.69 4.07 -2.08
C SER A 327 -22.75 4.88 -1.21
N ASP A 328 -23.05 6.18 -1.12
CA ASP A 328 -22.56 7.11 -0.12
C ASP A 328 -23.57 7.20 1.06
N SER A 329 -24.56 6.29 1.12
CA SER A 329 -25.67 6.28 2.08
C SER A 329 -25.38 5.43 3.31
N ASP A 330 -25.29 6.09 4.47
CA ASP A 330 -25.41 5.45 5.78
C ASP A 330 -26.73 4.64 5.90
N LEU A 331 -26.69 3.55 6.68
CA LEU A 331 -27.78 2.60 6.93
C LEU A 331 -28.48 2.06 5.66
N SER A 332 -27.76 1.89 4.54
CA SER A 332 -28.31 1.32 3.31
C SER A 332 -28.47 -0.21 3.36
N VAL A 333 -29.51 -0.76 2.69
CA VAL A 333 -29.75 -2.22 2.60
C VAL A 333 -30.03 -2.63 1.15
N LEU A 334 -29.29 -3.63 0.65
CA LEU A 334 -29.57 -4.33 -0.61
C LEU A 334 -30.05 -5.75 -0.24
N TYR A 335 -31.24 -6.16 -0.70
CA TYR A 335 -31.86 -7.43 -0.28
C TYR A 335 -32.59 -8.12 -1.43
N LEU A 336 -32.33 -9.41 -1.66
CA LEU A 336 -32.81 -10.14 -2.85
C LEU A 336 -32.47 -9.37 -4.14
N MET A 337 -31.17 -9.19 -4.35
CA MET A 337 -30.57 -8.50 -5.50
C MET A 337 -29.58 -9.48 -6.14
N ALA A 338 -29.53 -9.56 -7.47
CA ALA A 338 -28.75 -10.59 -8.15
C ALA A 338 -27.23 -10.32 -8.13
N ARG A 339 -26.47 -11.37 -8.44
CA ARG A 339 -25.01 -11.35 -8.63
C ARG A 339 -24.67 -10.38 -9.77
N MET A 340 -23.74 -9.45 -9.57
CA MET A 340 -23.28 -8.48 -10.58
C MET A 340 -22.39 -9.12 -11.68
N GLU A 341 -22.82 -10.24 -12.27
CA GLU A 341 -21.93 -11.10 -13.07
C GLU A 341 -22.25 -11.20 -14.58
N ARG A 342 -21.16 -11.12 -15.36
CA ARG A 342 -20.92 -11.85 -16.62
C ARG A 342 -21.98 -11.75 -17.73
N ASN A 343 -22.04 -10.60 -18.41
CA ASN A 343 -22.41 -10.55 -19.83
C ASN A 343 -21.24 -11.00 -20.76
N PHE A 344 -20.69 -12.19 -20.49
CA PHE A 344 -19.73 -12.88 -21.36
C PHE A 344 -20.22 -14.30 -21.67
N ARG A 345 -21.18 -14.39 -22.60
CA ARG A 345 -21.51 -15.64 -23.31
C ARG A 345 -21.49 -15.44 -24.82
N THR A 346 -20.36 -15.84 -25.41
CA THR A 346 -20.25 -16.46 -26.75
C THR A 346 -21.21 -15.93 -27.83
N GLY A 347 -20.72 -15.02 -28.67
CA GLY A 347 -21.39 -14.57 -29.89
C GLY A 347 -21.42 -15.63 -31.00
N LEU A 348 -22.09 -16.76 -30.79
CA LEU A 348 -22.42 -17.79 -31.79
C LEU A 348 -23.68 -18.56 -31.33
N PRO A 349 -24.82 -18.49 -32.05
CA PRO A 349 -26.12 -18.91 -31.51
C PRO A 349 -26.40 -20.41 -31.63
N VAL A 350 -26.74 -21.06 -30.51
CA VAL A 350 -27.27 -22.44 -30.50
C VAL A 350 -28.79 -22.44 -30.61
N LEU A 351 -29.31 -22.24 -31.82
CA LEU A 351 -30.71 -22.55 -32.14
C LEU A 351 -30.86 -24.06 -32.39
N ARG A 352 -31.51 -24.79 -31.46
CA ARG A 352 -31.90 -26.19 -31.68
C ARG A 352 -33.30 -26.30 -32.29
N GLY A 353 -33.34 -26.48 -33.61
CA GLY A 353 -34.42 -27.17 -34.31
C GLY A 353 -35.43 -26.31 -35.06
N VAL A 354 -35.27 -26.23 -36.38
CA VAL A 354 -36.19 -26.81 -37.38
C VAL A 354 -35.40 -27.06 -38.68
N ARG A 355 -35.95 -27.87 -39.60
CA ARG A 355 -35.27 -28.52 -40.73
C ARG A 355 -34.91 -27.62 -41.92
N GLN A 356 -33.82 -28.01 -42.61
CA GLN A 356 -33.63 -28.01 -44.08
C GLN A 356 -33.89 -26.74 -44.92
N LEU A 357 -32.83 -26.26 -45.61
CA LEU A 357 -32.73 -26.36 -47.09
C LEU A 357 -31.30 -26.08 -47.61
N ARG A 358 -31.08 -26.22 -48.93
CA ARG A 358 -29.75 -26.23 -49.61
C ARG A 358 -29.48 -24.97 -50.46
N ALA A 359 -28.26 -24.41 -50.36
CA ALA A 359 -27.40 -23.84 -51.43
C ALA A 359 -26.15 -23.25 -50.75
N ARG A 360 -24.88 -23.40 -51.15
CA ARG A 360 -24.15 -23.87 -52.36
C ARG A 360 -23.98 -22.88 -53.54
N VAL A 361 -23.22 -21.80 -53.30
CA VAL A 361 -22.25 -21.12 -54.21
C VAL A 361 -21.23 -20.41 -53.26
N GLY A 362 -19.92 -20.26 -53.51
CA GLY A 362 -19.05 -20.67 -54.62
C GLY A 362 -18.19 -19.50 -55.13
N LEU A 363 -16.88 -19.73 -55.39
CA LEU A 363 -15.83 -18.76 -55.77
C LEU A 363 -15.26 -17.91 -54.60
N GLY A 364 -13.97 -17.51 -54.57
CA GLY A 364 -12.82 -17.97 -55.38
C GLY A 364 -11.84 -16.86 -55.81
N TYR A 365 -10.52 -17.10 -55.61
CA TYR A 365 -9.36 -16.23 -55.95
C TYR A 365 -9.25 -14.91 -55.13
N ALA A 366 -8.11 -14.43 -54.61
CA ALA A 366 -6.65 -14.62 -54.79
C ALA A 366 -5.95 -13.71 -55.83
N GLY A 367 -4.94 -12.95 -55.38
CA GLY A 367 -4.09 -12.05 -56.17
C GLY A 367 -3.06 -11.30 -55.27
N GLN A 368 -1.91 -10.87 -55.82
CA GLN A 368 -0.73 -10.42 -55.04
C GLN A 368 0.02 -9.23 -55.67
N VAL A 369 0.63 -8.38 -54.80
CA VAL A 369 1.93 -7.66 -54.96
C VAL A 369 2.12 -6.63 -56.10
N ALA A 370 2.53 -5.38 -55.78
CA ALA A 370 3.66 -4.62 -56.39
C ALA A 370 3.81 -3.16 -55.89
N ARG A 371 5.00 -2.56 -56.12
CA ARG A 371 5.57 -1.32 -55.52
C ARG A 371 5.66 -0.09 -56.48
N LEU A 372 5.53 1.13 -55.92
CA LEU A 372 6.32 2.38 -56.19
C LEU A 372 6.29 3.00 -57.63
N PRO A 373 7.01 4.11 -57.95
CA PRO A 373 6.84 5.51 -57.47
C PRO A 373 6.89 6.58 -58.62
N TYR A 374 6.86 7.90 -58.32
CA TYR A 374 7.34 9.13 -59.06
C TYR A 374 6.47 10.38 -58.69
N ASP A 375 6.84 11.68 -58.75
CA ASP A 375 8.12 12.41 -59.03
C ASP A 375 8.12 13.86 -58.41
N GLU A 376 9.17 14.67 -58.70
CA GLU A 376 9.55 15.99 -58.15
C GLU A 376 9.33 17.23 -59.10
N GLN A 377 9.82 18.43 -58.71
CA GLN A 377 10.19 19.67 -59.48
C GLN A 377 9.28 20.93 -59.39
N LEU A 378 9.75 22.18 -59.66
CA LEU A 378 10.92 22.96 -59.14
C LEU A 378 10.96 24.44 -59.66
N GLY A 379 11.12 25.45 -58.77
CA GLY A 379 11.62 26.83 -59.05
C GLY A 379 10.80 27.75 -59.99
N PRO A 380 11.26 28.98 -60.33
CA PRO A 380 12.29 29.88 -59.73
C PRO A 380 11.65 31.00 -58.84
N THR A 381 12.29 31.89 -58.05
CA THR A 381 13.68 32.33 -57.70
C THR A 381 14.31 33.54 -58.42
N GLU A 382 14.08 34.75 -57.87
CA GLU A 382 14.77 36.06 -58.06
C GLU A 382 14.54 36.94 -56.78
N ILE A 383 15.31 37.97 -56.38
CA ILE A 383 16.57 38.61 -56.83
C ILE A 383 17.40 39.14 -55.62
N TYR A 384 18.45 39.95 -55.83
CA TYR A 384 19.43 40.49 -54.83
C TYR A 384 19.38 42.04 -54.69
N PRO A 385 20.21 42.78 -53.89
CA PRO A 385 21.35 42.42 -52.99
C PRO A 385 21.24 42.98 -51.53
N GLY A 386 22.21 42.88 -50.60
CA GLY A 386 23.49 42.14 -50.50
C GLY A 386 24.57 42.86 -49.63
N GLY A 387 25.37 42.11 -48.83
CA GLY A 387 26.59 42.55 -48.10
C GLY A 387 26.39 43.46 -46.86
N GLY A 388 27.35 43.61 -45.91
CA GLY A 388 28.61 42.88 -45.67
C GLY A 388 29.53 43.53 -44.61
N ALA A 389 29.87 42.79 -43.54
CA ALA A 389 31.06 42.85 -42.64
C ALA A 389 31.70 44.19 -42.11
N VAL A 390 31.69 44.33 -40.77
CA VAL A 390 32.86 44.59 -39.86
C VAL A 390 33.46 46.03 -39.65
N ALA A 391 33.81 46.33 -38.38
CA ALA A 391 34.87 47.24 -37.82
C ALA A 391 34.54 48.63 -37.15
N MET A 392 34.80 48.68 -35.82
CA MET A 392 35.64 49.68 -35.06
C MET A 392 35.13 51.07 -34.55
N ALA A 393 35.61 51.41 -33.32
CA ALA A 393 35.90 52.74 -32.71
C ALA A 393 34.83 53.66 -32.04
N VAL A 394 34.60 53.47 -30.72
CA VAL A 394 34.93 54.37 -29.56
C VAL A 394 35.20 55.88 -29.87
N PRO A 395 34.58 56.91 -29.20
CA PRO A 395 34.78 57.19 -27.75
C PRO A 395 33.66 57.87 -26.89
N ILE A 396 33.68 57.59 -25.56
CA ILE A 396 33.69 58.46 -24.33
C ILE A 396 32.87 59.80 -24.37
N VAL A 397 31.98 60.16 -23.40
CA VAL A 397 32.28 60.87 -22.11
C VAL A 397 31.05 60.97 -21.16
N HIS A 398 31.17 60.45 -19.92
CA HIS A 398 30.54 60.86 -18.61
C HIS A 398 28.99 61.04 -18.48
N ARG A 399 28.33 60.99 -17.30
CA ARG A 399 28.68 60.73 -15.86
C ARG A 399 27.72 59.61 -15.37
N THR A 400 28.06 58.61 -14.54
CA THR A 400 28.77 58.54 -13.24
C THR A 400 28.07 59.26 -12.06
N PHE A 401 27.16 58.59 -11.35
CA PHE A 401 27.00 58.79 -9.89
C PHE A 401 26.28 57.66 -9.12
N LEU A 402 25.27 56.98 -9.69
CA LEU A 402 24.24 56.26 -8.90
C LEU A 402 24.36 54.73 -8.78
N LEU A 403 25.39 54.09 -9.34
CA LEU A 403 25.54 52.61 -9.35
C LEU A 403 26.77 52.07 -8.58
N LEU A 404 27.54 52.93 -7.91
CA LEU A 404 28.73 52.53 -7.14
C LEU A 404 28.50 52.42 -5.62
N LEU A 405 27.30 52.71 -5.13
CA LEU A 405 26.96 52.75 -3.69
C LEU A 405 26.27 51.47 -3.16
N LEU A 406 25.92 50.52 -4.03
CA LEU A 406 25.20 49.29 -3.66
C LEU A 406 26.05 48.00 -3.72
N LEU A 407 27.34 48.11 -4.09
CA LEU A 407 28.26 46.96 -4.24
C LEU A 407 29.55 47.07 -3.40
N LEU A 408 29.60 47.97 -2.42
CA LEU A 408 30.73 48.12 -1.49
C LEU A 408 30.28 48.23 -0.02
N HIS A 409 29.44 47.29 0.43
CA HIS A 409 29.21 47.00 1.85
C HIS A 409 29.20 45.49 2.19
N PHE A 410 29.50 44.62 1.22
CA PHE A 410 29.55 43.16 1.41
C PHE A 410 30.98 42.61 1.27
N SER A 411 31.82 42.89 2.27
CA SER A 411 32.90 41.99 2.75
C SER A 411 33.61 42.57 3.98
N SER A 412 34.05 41.67 4.86
CA SER A 412 35.02 41.89 5.94
C SER A 412 34.83 43.11 6.85
N VAL A 413 33.95 42.98 7.84
CA VAL A 413 34.43 42.96 9.24
C VAL A 413 33.93 41.67 9.89
N LEU A 414 34.86 40.81 10.30
CA LEU A 414 34.57 39.75 11.27
C LEU A 414 34.61 40.39 12.66
N THR A 415 33.44 40.65 13.23
CA THR A 415 33.27 40.74 14.69
C THR A 415 32.37 39.59 15.11
N GLU A 416 32.97 38.60 15.74
CA GLU A 416 32.24 37.50 16.36
C GLU A 416 31.30 38.08 17.42
N THR A 417 29.99 38.02 17.16
CA THR A 417 29.03 38.03 18.26
C THR A 417 29.12 36.69 18.95
N VAL A 418 30.13 36.56 19.82
CA VAL A 418 30.20 35.50 20.83
C VAL A 418 29.05 35.75 21.80
N VAL A 419 27.86 35.29 21.42
CA VAL A 419 26.73 35.15 22.33
C VAL A 419 27.19 34.13 23.37
N ASP A 420 27.37 34.58 24.61
CA ASP A 420 27.96 33.74 25.64
C ASP A 420 26.99 32.65 26.08
N LEU A 421 27.01 31.52 25.37
CA LEU A 421 26.12 30.35 25.52
C LEU A 421 26.38 29.54 26.81
N LYS A 422 26.91 30.19 27.86
CA LYS A 422 27.01 29.61 29.19
C LYS A 422 25.63 29.59 29.85
N ASN A 423 25.12 28.37 30.03
CA ASN A 423 23.98 27.98 30.88
C ASN A 423 22.58 27.83 30.22
N TYR A 424 22.49 27.16 29.06
CA TYR A 424 21.36 26.25 28.75
C TYR A 424 21.91 24.92 28.18
N PRO A 425 21.23 23.76 28.35
CA PRO A 425 21.84 22.43 28.20
C PRO A 425 21.91 21.93 26.74
N ILE A 426 22.61 22.68 25.88
CA ILE A 426 22.81 22.36 24.46
C ILE A 426 23.85 21.24 24.26
N THR A 427 24.68 20.97 25.28
CA THR A 427 25.77 19.98 25.25
C THR A 427 25.33 18.55 24.98
N SER A 428 24.12 18.14 25.39
CA SER A 428 23.61 16.78 25.17
C SER A 428 23.31 16.48 23.71
N ALA A 429 22.61 17.39 23.00
CA ALA A 429 22.19 17.18 21.62
C ALA A 429 23.37 17.21 20.64
N THR A 430 24.33 18.13 20.83
CA THR A 430 25.56 18.18 20.01
C THR A 430 26.43 16.94 20.23
N SER A 431 26.63 16.54 21.50
CA SER A 431 27.37 15.31 21.84
C SER A 431 26.71 14.06 21.25
N PHE A 432 25.37 13.98 21.29
CA PHE A 432 24.62 12.91 20.63
C PHE A 432 24.84 12.89 19.11
N CYS A 433 24.79 14.04 18.43
CA CYS A 433 25.02 14.06 16.98
C CYS A 433 26.42 13.56 16.59
N HIS A 434 27.44 13.80 17.40
CA HIS A 434 28.80 13.29 17.16
C HIS A 434 28.93 11.75 17.28
N SER A 435 27.96 11.03 17.86
CA SER A 435 27.92 9.56 17.87
C SER A 435 26.96 8.94 16.83
N THR A 436 26.31 9.76 15.99
CA THR A 436 25.51 9.28 14.85
C THR A 436 26.37 9.03 13.60
N PRO A 437 25.98 8.13 12.68
CA PRO A 437 26.72 7.86 11.42
C PRO A 437 26.92 9.09 10.53
N TYR A 438 26.01 10.08 10.57
CA TYR A 438 26.10 11.31 9.79
C TYR A 438 25.91 12.56 10.67
N PRO A 439 26.97 13.00 11.40
CA PRO A 439 26.86 14.10 12.37
C PRO A 439 26.36 15.41 11.77
N GLU A 440 26.79 15.81 10.58
CA GLU A 440 26.33 17.05 9.95
C GLU A 440 24.83 17.03 9.59
N ALA A 441 24.33 15.88 9.13
CA ALA A 441 22.90 15.70 8.86
C ALA A 441 22.09 15.77 10.17
N CYS A 442 22.61 15.21 11.26
CA CYS A 442 22.04 15.31 12.60
C CYS A 442 22.03 16.77 13.10
N LEU A 443 23.16 17.46 13.02
CA LEU A 443 23.32 18.85 13.45
C LEU A 443 22.44 19.82 12.64
N ARG A 444 22.19 19.55 11.35
CA ARG A 444 21.22 20.30 10.53
C ARG A 444 19.81 20.19 11.12
N SER A 445 19.35 18.98 11.44
CA SER A 445 18.03 18.73 12.03
C SER A 445 17.89 19.33 13.43
N VAL A 446 18.95 19.29 14.26
CA VAL A 446 18.97 19.95 15.59
C VAL A 446 18.92 21.47 15.46
N LYS A 447 19.65 22.09 14.52
CA LYS A 447 19.65 23.56 14.32
C LYS A 447 18.27 24.13 13.99
N LEU A 448 17.43 23.40 13.23
CA LEU A 448 16.02 23.77 13.01
C LEU A 448 15.15 23.64 14.27
N SER A 449 15.54 22.81 15.23
CA SER A 449 14.74 22.51 16.43
C SER A 449 14.96 23.55 17.55
N VAL A 450 16.15 24.12 17.67
CA VAL A 450 16.49 25.12 18.71
C VAL A 450 15.74 26.45 18.53
N SER A 451 15.10 26.67 17.37
CA SER A 451 14.16 27.78 17.14
C SER A 451 12.80 27.60 17.83
N ILE A 452 12.58 26.48 18.55
CA ILE A 452 11.35 26.19 19.30
C ILE A 452 11.75 25.75 20.71
N GLU A 453 11.11 26.30 21.75
CA GLU A 453 11.49 26.10 23.16
C GLU A 453 11.14 24.70 23.71
N VAL A 454 11.87 23.67 23.26
CA VAL A 454 11.68 22.27 23.69
C VAL A 454 12.94 21.73 24.34
N ASN A 455 12.80 21.23 25.58
CA ASN A 455 13.90 20.62 26.33
C ASN A 455 14.35 19.30 25.67
N PRO A 456 15.59 19.19 25.15
CA PRO A 456 15.97 18.11 24.24
C PRO A 456 16.23 16.78 24.96
N ASN A 457 15.45 15.76 24.63
CA ASN A 457 15.73 14.36 24.96
C ASN A 457 15.84 13.50 23.70
N ILE A 458 16.39 12.28 23.83
CA ILE A 458 16.66 11.38 22.71
C ILE A 458 15.40 10.99 21.89
N LEU A 459 14.22 10.93 22.53
CA LEU A 459 12.97 10.58 21.86
C LEU A 459 12.42 11.79 21.06
N THR A 460 12.57 13.02 21.58
CA THR A 460 12.30 14.25 20.81
C THR A 460 13.20 14.32 19.58
N PHE A 461 14.50 14.06 19.73
CA PHE A 461 15.46 14.03 18.62
C PHE A 461 15.11 12.96 17.58
N LEU A 462 14.80 11.74 18.01
CA LEU A 462 14.44 10.62 17.14
C LEU A 462 13.18 10.91 16.33
N LEU A 463 12.13 11.44 16.98
CA LEU A 463 10.91 11.85 16.29
C LEU A 463 11.16 12.98 15.28
N GLN A 464 12.03 13.94 15.62
CA GLN A 464 12.40 15.00 14.68
C GLN A 464 13.16 14.46 13.46
N SER A 465 14.16 13.60 13.66
CA SER A 465 14.94 13.00 12.56
C SER A 465 14.05 12.14 11.65
N LEU A 466 13.10 11.40 12.24
CA LEU A 466 12.08 10.67 11.48
C LEU A 466 11.16 11.60 10.67
N GLN A 467 10.77 12.76 11.23
CA GLN A 467 9.93 13.73 10.55
C GLN A 467 10.68 14.44 9.41
N THR A 468 11.96 14.74 9.58
CA THR A 468 12.84 15.22 8.50
C THR A 468 12.98 14.16 7.41
N ALA A 469 13.36 12.92 7.75
CA ALA A 469 13.47 11.81 6.80
C ALA A 469 12.17 11.56 6.00
N LEU A 470 11.01 11.67 6.66
CA LEU A 470 9.69 11.53 6.02
C LEU A 470 9.38 12.68 5.05
N THR A 471 9.88 13.88 5.34
CA THR A 471 9.75 15.06 4.46
C THR A 471 10.65 14.90 3.24
N ASP A 472 11.94 14.61 3.47
CA ASP A 472 12.95 14.40 2.43
C ASP A 472 12.54 13.25 1.48
N ALA A 473 12.03 12.13 2.01
CA ALA A 473 11.50 11.02 1.21
C ALA A 473 10.23 11.39 0.41
N GLY A 474 9.45 12.34 0.90
CA GLY A 474 8.32 12.93 0.16
C GLY A 474 8.76 13.80 -1.01
N GLU A 475 9.85 14.55 -0.87
CA GLU A 475 10.45 15.31 -1.98
C GLU A 475 11.13 14.39 -2.99
N LEU A 476 11.87 13.37 -2.52
CA LEU A 476 12.47 12.34 -3.36
C LEU A 476 11.42 11.58 -4.20
N SER A 477 10.20 11.36 -3.66
CA SER A 477 9.08 10.80 -4.42
C SER A 477 8.68 11.68 -5.63
N ARG A 478 8.77 13.01 -5.50
CA ARG A 478 8.52 13.94 -6.62
C ARG A 478 9.65 13.90 -7.65
N LEU A 479 10.90 13.75 -7.22
CA LEU A 479 12.06 13.62 -8.11
C LEU A 479 11.99 12.33 -8.94
N PHE A 480 11.57 11.20 -8.35
CA PHE A 480 11.33 9.97 -9.11
C PHE A 480 10.15 10.09 -10.08
N ALA A 481 9.05 10.72 -9.69
CA ALA A 481 7.93 10.97 -10.60
C ALA A 481 8.34 11.85 -11.81
N ALA A 482 9.19 12.86 -11.59
CA ALA A 482 9.76 13.68 -12.66
C ALA A 482 10.73 12.88 -13.55
N ALA A 483 11.59 12.05 -12.96
CA ALA A 483 12.53 11.18 -13.68
C ALA A 483 11.81 10.13 -14.54
N ALA A 484 10.68 9.58 -14.08
CA ALA A 484 9.85 8.64 -14.81
C ALA A 484 9.03 9.29 -15.96
N SER A 485 8.83 10.61 -15.91
CA SER A 485 8.00 11.35 -16.87
C SER A 485 8.80 12.01 -18.00
N GLY A 486 10.13 12.11 -17.88
CA GLY A 486 11.02 12.72 -18.88
C GLY A 486 12.10 11.76 -19.37
N HIS A 487 12.63 11.97 -20.58
CA HIS A 487 13.72 11.16 -21.14
C HIS A 487 15.10 11.51 -20.52
N ASN A 488 15.13 11.71 -19.21
CA ASN A 488 16.25 12.30 -18.45
C ASN A 488 17.08 11.26 -17.68
N ILE A 489 16.57 10.03 -17.60
CA ILE A 489 17.31 8.82 -17.22
C ILE A 489 17.21 7.84 -18.38
N VAL A 490 18.34 7.26 -18.76
CA VAL A 490 18.42 6.14 -19.70
C VAL A 490 18.61 4.88 -18.86
N GLU A 491 17.56 4.07 -18.74
CA GLU A 491 17.62 2.81 -18.01
C GLU A 491 18.42 1.76 -18.82
N ALA A 492 19.40 1.11 -18.19
CA ALA A 492 20.10 -0.04 -18.79
C ALA A 492 19.36 -1.36 -18.52
N GLN A 493 18.52 -1.39 -17.47
CA GLN A 493 17.63 -2.50 -17.13
C GLN A 493 16.20 -1.96 -16.98
N ARG A 494 15.22 -2.69 -17.51
CA ARG A 494 13.82 -2.29 -17.58
C ARG A 494 13.23 -2.10 -16.19
N GLY A 495 12.92 -0.85 -15.84
CA GLY A 495 12.19 -0.47 -14.64
C GLY A 495 13.05 0.08 -13.50
N THR A 496 14.33 0.39 -13.69
CA THR A 496 15.20 1.05 -12.68
C THR A 496 14.51 2.19 -11.91
N VAL A 497 13.88 3.14 -12.61
CA VAL A 497 13.21 4.30 -12.00
C VAL A 497 11.89 3.87 -11.34
N ARG A 498 11.21 2.85 -11.88
CA ARG A 498 10.02 2.25 -11.24
C ARG A 498 10.38 1.55 -9.93
N ASP A 499 11.54 0.88 -9.86
CA ASP A 499 12.05 0.23 -8.64
C ASP A 499 12.29 1.26 -7.55
N CYS A 500 13.07 2.30 -7.85
CA CYS A 500 13.26 3.43 -6.95
C CYS A 500 11.94 4.09 -6.51
N THR A 501 10.96 4.20 -7.41
CA THR A 501 9.63 4.74 -7.08
C THR A 501 8.86 3.83 -6.10
N GLU A 502 8.80 2.53 -6.37
CA GLU A 502 8.14 1.52 -5.53
C GLU A 502 8.80 1.43 -4.15
N LEU A 503 10.13 1.28 -4.13
CA LEU A 503 10.97 1.18 -2.94
C LEU A 503 10.87 2.45 -2.06
N ASN A 504 10.86 3.64 -2.67
CA ASN A 504 10.69 4.87 -1.89
C ASN A 504 9.25 5.04 -1.37
N GLY A 505 8.24 4.54 -2.08
CA GLY A 505 6.87 4.43 -1.57
C GLY A 505 6.78 3.52 -0.34
N VAL A 506 7.46 2.37 -0.37
CA VAL A 506 7.61 1.48 0.80
C VAL A 506 8.34 2.18 1.94
N THR A 507 9.43 2.92 1.67
CA THR A 507 10.13 3.73 2.69
C THR A 507 9.22 4.79 3.32
N VAL A 508 8.43 5.52 2.55
CA VAL A 508 7.49 6.53 3.07
C VAL A 508 6.41 5.89 3.96
N SER A 509 5.99 4.65 3.66
CA SER A 509 5.13 3.87 4.56
C SER A 509 5.88 3.46 5.84
N ALA A 510 7.07 2.88 5.71
CA ALA A 510 7.91 2.44 6.81
C ALA A 510 8.23 3.59 7.80
N LEU A 511 8.59 4.77 7.31
CA LEU A 511 8.86 5.95 8.15
C LEU A 511 7.63 6.42 8.93
N LYS A 512 6.43 6.40 8.33
CA LYS A 512 5.17 6.69 9.04
C LYS A 512 4.91 5.66 10.13
N LYS A 513 5.15 4.37 9.86
CA LYS A 513 5.07 3.31 10.87
C LYS A 513 6.12 3.50 11.98
N SER A 514 7.36 3.89 11.67
CA SER A 514 8.41 4.19 12.66
C SER A 514 8.04 5.35 13.58
N VAL A 515 7.48 6.45 13.07
CA VAL A 515 6.97 7.56 13.90
C VAL A 515 5.89 7.07 14.85
N SER A 516 4.96 6.22 14.39
CA SER A 516 3.93 5.61 15.24
C SER A 516 4.51 4.65 16.28
N GLY A 517 5.49 3.83 15.89
CA GLY A 517 6.19 2.89 16.77
C GLY A 517 6.94 3.60 17.90
N VAL A 518 7.73 4.64 17.58
CA VAL A 518 8.45 5.44 18.58
C VAL A 518 7.47 6.16 19.52
N LYS A 519 6.38 6.76 19.00
CA LYS A 519 5.33 7.38 19.84
C LYS A 519 4.58 6.39 20.74
N SER A 520 4.60 5.09 20.43
CA SER A 520 3.92 4.04 21.20
C SER A 520 4.87 3.11 21.97
N GLY A 521 6.18 3.39 21.98
CA GLY A 521 7.19 2.55 22.64
C GLY A 521 7.54 1.24 21.90
N LYS A 522 6.96 0.99 20.73
CA LYS A 522 7.28 -0.15 19.85
C LYS A 522 8.58 0.08 19.08
N LEU A 523 9.70 0.10 19.81
CA LEU A 523 11.02 0.40 19.26
C LEU A 523 11.57 -0.70 18.35
N ALA A 524 11.21 -1.97 18.60
CA ALA A 524 11.57 -3.10 17.73
C ALA A 524 10.92 -2.98 16.33
N ASP A 525 9.61 -2.71 16.27
CA ASP A 525 8.91 -2.43 15.01
C ASP A 525 9.57 -1.25 14.27
N ALA A 526 9.80 -0.13 14.97
CA ALA A 526 10.45 1.04 14.38
C ALA A 526 11.85 0.72 13.82
N LYS A 527 12.60 -0.20 14.46
CA LYS A 527 13.91 -0.67 14.01
C LYS A 527 13.81 -1.54 12.74
N ALA A 528 12.85 -2.45 12.68
CA ALA A 528 12.61 -3.28 11.50
C ALA A 528 12.23 -2.41 10.28
N TYR A 529 11.32 -1.45 10.47
CA TYR A 529 10.90 -0.51 9.43
C TYR A 529 12.04 0.38 8.92
N LEU A 530 12.93 0.85 9.80
CA LEU A 530 14.09 1.66 9.40
C LEU A 530 15.19 0.83 8.70
N SER A 531 15.41 -0.41 9.11
CA SER A 531 16.35 -1.32 8.42
C SER A 531 15.84 -1.63 7.00
N ALA A 532 14.54 -1.89 6.85
CA ALA A 532 13.91 -2.05 5.54
C ALA A 532 14.03 -0.79 4.66
N ALA A 533 13.95 0.42 5.23
CA ALA A 533 14.19 1.65 4.49
C ALA A 533 15.65 1.76 3.98
N LEU A 534 16.66 1.41 4.80
CA LEU A 534 18.07 1.39 4.34
C LEU A 534 18.32 0.35 3.24
N THR A 535 17.59 -0.77 3.26
CA THR A 535 17.58 -1.76 2.18
C THR A 535 16.96 -1.19 0.90
N ASN A 536 15.79 -0.56 0.99
CA ASN A 536 15.10 0.06 -0.14
C ASN A 536 16.01 1.08 -0.86
N ARG A 537 16.82 1.83 -0.10
CA ARG A 537 17.87 2.70 -0.63
C ARG A 537 18.96 1.91 -1.38
N ALA A 538 19.49 0.83 -0.80
CA ALA A 538 20.55 0.04 -1.42
C ALA A 538 20.12 -0.53 -2.79
N THR A 539 18.98 -1.22 -2.85
CA THR A 539 18.44 -1.81 -4.08
C THR A 539 18.14 -0.75 -5.15
N CYS A 540 17.66 0.43 -4.76
CA CYS A 540 17.46 1.56 -5.68
C CYS A 540 18.79 2.14 -6.21
N LEU A 541 19.83 2.25 -5.37
CA LEU A 541 21.15 2.72 -5.79
C LEU A 541 21.82 1.72 -6.76
N GLU A 542 21.68 0.43 -6.52
CA GLU A 542 22.16 -0.65 -7.42
C GLU A 542 21.44 -0.61 -8.77
N ALA A 543 20.10 -0.52 -8.77
CA ALA A 543 19.32 -0.39 -10.01
C ALA A 543 19.70 0.87 -10.82
N LEU A 544 20.12 1.95 -10.16
CA LEU A 544 20.61 3.19 -10.77
C LEU A 544 22.10 3.13 -11.18
N GLU A 545 22.88 2.15 -10.73
CA GLU A 545 24.32 2.08 -11.00
C GLU A 545 24.61 1.92 -12.50
N THR A 546 23.84 1.07 -13.19
CA THR A 546 23.96 0.80 -14.63
C THR A 546 23.28 1.86 -15.51
N ALA A 547 22.34 2.64 -14.98
CA ALA A 547 21.62 3.67 -15.72
C ALA A 547 22.51 4.86 -16.11
N ALA A 548 22.05 5.69 -17.05
CA ALA A 548 22.74 6.91 -17.49
C ALA A 548 21.76 8.11 -17.60
N GLY A 549 22.24 9.25 -18.11
CA GLY A 549 21.42 10.45 -18.35
C GLY A 549 21.58 11.57 -17.31
N PRO A 550 21.15 12.81 -17.65
CA PRO A 550 21.46 14.02 -16.90
C PRO A 550 20.94 14.03 -15.46
N MET A 551 19.81 13.36 -15.16
CA MET A 551 19.27 13.34 -13.79
C MET A 551 19.97 12.38 -12.84
N LYS A 552 20.87 11.49 -13.32
CA LYS A 552 21.50 10.44 -12.47
C LYS A 552 22.24 11.04 -11.28
N ALA A 553 23.08 12.06 -11.50
CA ALA A 553 23.85 12.69 -10.44
C ALA A 553 22.95 13.33 -9.38
N THR A 554 21.87 14.00 -9.79
CA THR A 554 20.88 14.61 -8.89
C THR A 554 20.15 13.55 -8.06
N LEU A 555 19.66 12.48 -8.69
CA LEU A 555 19.00 11.38 -7.97
C LEU A 555 19.94 10.72 -6.96
N LEU A 556 21.17 10.38 -7.37
CA LEU A 556 22.16 9.77 -6.46
C LEU A 556 22.50 10.68 -5.26
N GLY A 557 22.56 12.00 -5.47
CA GLY A 557 22.68 12.98 -4.38
C GLY A 557 21.48 12.96 -3.44
N SER A 558 20.28 13.21 -3.96
CA SER A 558 19.05 13.26 -3.14
C SER A 558 18.74 11.96 -2.41
N ILE A 559 19.05 10.79 -3.00
CA ILE A 559 18.95 9.49 -2.32
C ILE A 559 19.96 9.39 -1.17
N ARG A 560 21.21 9.80 -1.38
CA ARG A 560 22.21 9.77 -0.31
C ARG A 560 21.81 10.69 0.85
N ASP A 561 21.35 11.90 0.57
CA ASP A 561 21.00 12.89 1.59
C ASP A 561 19.74 12.49 2.38
N THR A 562 18.67 12.06 1.70
CA THR A 562 17.41 11.60 2.33
C THR A 562 17.67 10.49 3.37
N TYR A 563 18.50 9.51 3.04
CA TYR A 563 18.72 8.34 3.88
C TYR A 563 19.83 8.51 4.94
N GLN A 564 20.55 9.65 4.97
CA GLN A 564 21.39 10.02 6.13
C GLN A 564 20.53 10.19 7.39
N GLN A 565 19.37 10.85 7.27
CA GLN A 565 18.43 11.03 8.38
C GLN A 565 17.82 9.69 8.85
N VAL A 566 17.52 8.78 7.92
CA VAL A 566 17.06 7.41 8.21
C VAL A 566 18.12 6.64 9.00
N SER A 567 19.40 6.74 8.59
CA SER A 567 20.53 6.09 9.26
C SER A 567 20.77 6.65 10.67
N ASN A 568 20.69 7.97 10.83
CA ASN A 568 20.80 8.61 12.14
C ASN A 568 19.65 8.20 13.07
N ALA A 569 18.40 8.19 12.58
CA ALA A 569 17.25 7.70 13.34
C ALA A 569 17.38 6.23 13.75
N LEU A 570 17.91 5.37 12.88
CA LEU A 570 18.19 3.97 13.19
C LEU A 570 19.27 3.83 14.27
N SER A 571 20.33 4.64 14.20
CA SER A 571 21.41 4.65 15.20
C SER A 571 20.99 5.17 16.58
N ALA A 572 19.92 5.98 16.62
CA ALA A 572 19.35 6.53 17.85
C ALA A 572 18.39 5.57 18.58
N LEU A 573 17.97 4.48 17.92
CA LEU A 573 17.23 3.41 18.59
C LEU A 573 18.19 2.58 19.46
N PRO A 574 17.75 2.08 20.63
CA PRO A 574 18.57 1.18 21.42
C PRO A 574 18.90 -0.08 20.61
N ARG A 575 20.13 -0.59 20.80
CA ARG A 575 20.43 -1.97 20.40
C ARG A 575 19.45 -2.91 21.13
N PRO A 576 19.08 -4.07 20.55
CA PRO A 576 18.36 -5.11 21.29
C PRO A 576 19.20 -5.43 22.53
N GLY A 577 18.68 -5.08 23.71
CA GLY A 577 19.31 -5.46 24.96
C GLY A 577 19.02 -6.93 25.21
N ALA A 578 19.96 -7.64 25.85
CA ALA A 578 19.66 -8.95 26.41
C ALA A 578 18.53 -8.81 27.44
N GLY A 579 17.30 -9.08 26.99
CA GLY A 579 16.09 -8.91 27.78
C GLY A 579 16.16 -9.76 29.04
N ASN A 580 15.64 -9.24 30.16
CA ASN A 580 15.79 -9.89 31.45
C ASN A 580 15.11 -11.28 31.43
N ARG A 581 15.93 -12.34 31.34
CA ARG A 581 15.57 -13.70 30.85
C ARG A 581 14.49 -14.39 31.69
N ARG A 582 13.24 -13.99 31.51
CA ARG A 582 12.06 -14.62 32.11
C ARG A 582 11.52 -15.67 31.16
N GLY A 583 12.12 -16.86 31.20
CA GLY A 583 11.76 -18.02 30.38
C GLY A 583 10.28 -18.38 30.50
N ARG A 584 9.46 -17.82 29.61
CA ARG A 584 8.09 -18.25 29.36
C ARG A 584 8.14 -19.41 28.38
N ARG A 585 8.48 -20.61 28.87
CA ARG A 585 8.11 -21.85 28.18
C ARG A 585 6.59 -21.90 28.09
N ARG A 586 6.03 -21.39 26.99
CA ARG A 586 4.63 -21.59 26.63
C ARG A 586 4.51 -23.01 26.11
N LEU A 587 4.32 -23.94 27.05
CA LEU A 587 3.95 -25.31 26.69
C LEU A 587 2.72 -25.25 25.76
N MET A 588 2.80 -25.88 24.60
CA MET A 588 1.79 -25.87 23.53
C MET A 588 0.36 -25.79 24.05
N SER A 589 -0.24 -24.61 23.96
CA SER A 589 -1.67 -24.39 24.15
C SER A 589 -2.31 -24.37 22.77
N ALA A 590 -3.27 -25.27 22.54
CA ALA A 590 -4.06 -25.30 21.31
C ALA A 590 -5.09 -24.14 21.21
N ASP A 591 -4.98 -23.13 22.08
CA ASP A 591 -5.88 -21.98 22.16
C ASP A 591 -5.41 -20.84 21.24
N PHE A 592 -5.57 -21.04 19.93
CA PHE A 592 -5.32 -20.02 18.90
C PHE A 592 -5.78 -18.62 19.34
N PRO A 593 -5.00 -17.55 19.02
CA PRO A 593 -5.32 -16.19 19.40
C PRO A 593 -6.77 -15.82 19.11
N GLY A 594 -7.44 -15.17 20.07
CA GLY A 594 -8.88 -14.90 20.03
C GLY A 594 -9.38 -14.05 18.86
N TRP A 595 -8.47 -13.50 18.05
CA TRP A 595 -8.76 -12.74 16.83
C TRP A 595 -8.70 -13.58 15.54
N VAL A 596 -8.06 -14.76 15.54
CA VAL A 596 -8.12 -15.70 14.40
C VAL A 596 -9.46 -16.42 14.44
N SER A 597 -10.33 -16.24 13.44
CA SER A 597 -11.67 -16.83 13.51
C SER A 597 -11.62 -18.36 13.42
N ARG A 598 -12.66 -19.04 13.91
CA ARG A 598 -12.76 -20.51 13.78
C ARG A 598 -12.83 -20.98 12.32
N ARG A 599 -13.16 -20.09 11.38
CA ARG A 599 -13.16 -20.37 9.94
C ARG A 599 -11.74 -20.32 9.40
N ASP A 600 -11.00 -19.24 9.68
CA ASP A 600 -9.63 -19.05 9.18
C ASP A 600 -8.73 -20.20 9.65
N ARG A 601 -8.89 -20.63 10.91
CA ARG A 601 -8.25 -21.84 11.45
C ARG A 601 -8.56 -23.07 10.59
N ARG A 602 -9.83 -23.35 10.26
CA ARG A 602 -10.20 -24.55 9.48
C ARG A 602 -9.55 -24.55 8.09
N ILE A 603 -9.45 -23.37 7.46
CA ILE A 603 -8.79 -23.20 6.16
C ILE A 603 -7.26 -23.38 6.30
N LEU A 604 -6.65 -22.76 7.31
CA LEU A 604 -5.19 -22.80 7.54
C LEU A 604 -4.72 -24.16 8.11
N LEU A 605 -5.59 -24.95 8.72
CA LEU A 605 -5.33 -26.27 9.28
C LEU A 605 -5.69 -27.43 8.34
N GLN A 606 -6.18 -27.17 7.13
CA GLN A 606 -6.69 -28.24 6.27
C GLN A 606 -5.54 -29.17 5.82
N GLN A 607 -5.33 -30.25 6.59
CA GLN A 607 -4.72 -31.47 6.11
C GLN A 607 -5.76 -32.28 5.35
N GLN A 608 -5.28 -33.18 4.52
CA GLN A 608 -6.05 -33.98 3.59
C GLN A 608 -6.58 -35.22 4.33
N ASP A 609 -7.73 -35.07 4.99
CA ASP A 609 -8.44 -36.14 5.70
C ASP A 609 -9.39 -36.87 4.74
N ASP A 610 -9.06 -38.12 4.42
CA ASP A 610 -9.86 -38.97 3.52
C ASP A 610 -10.98 -39.70 4.28
N GLY A 611 -12.23 -39.30 4.03
CA GLY A 611 -13.39 -40.19 4.15
C GLY A 611 -14.46 -39.87 5.21
N ASP A 612 -15.64 -39.53 4.70
CA ASP A 612 -16.98 -39.64 5.33
C ASP A 612 -17.31 -38.75 6.56
N GLY A 613 -18.56 -38.29 6.65
CA GLY A 613 -19.09 -37.55 7.81
C GLY A 613 -19.61 -36.12 7.56
N ASP A 614 -20.89 -36.02 7.19
CA ASP A 614 -21.81 -34.86 7.37
C ASP A 614 -21.29 -33.44 7.03
N ALA A 615 -21.55 -33.00 5.79
CA ALA A 615 -21.31 -31.64 5.30
C ALA A 615 -22.36 -30.62 5.83
N GLY A 616 -22.38 -30.42 7.15
CA GLY A 616 -23.33 -29.54 7.84
C GLY A 616 -23.24 -28.05 7.45
N ASP A 617 -24.38 -27.50 7.05
CA ASP A 617 -24.67 -26.10 6.68
C ASP A 617 -23.96 -25.04 7.56
N TYR A 618 -23.12 -24.20 6.94
CA TYR A 618 -22.49 -23.02 7.57
C TYR A 618 -22.44 -21.80 6.63
N ASP A 619 -23.42 -20.91 6.82
CA ASP A 619 -23.52 -19.54 6.29
C ASP A 619 -22.26 -18.71 6.62
N GLY A 620 -21.45 -18.35 5.60
CA GLY A 620 -20.06 -17.93 5.78
C GLY A 620 -19.65 -16.65 5.03
N GLN A 621 -19.86 -15.49 5.65
CA GLN A 621 -19.36 -14.21 5.12
C GLN A 621 -17.81 -14.15 5.15
N GLY A 622 -17.22 -13.80 4.00
CA GLY A 622 -15.78 -13.90 3.72
C GLY A 622 -15.55 -14.78 2.49
N GLU A 623 -15.44 -14.19 1.32
CA GLU A 623 -15.39 -14.96 0.06
C GLU A 623 -13.96 -15.42 -0.23
N THR A 624 -13.73 -16.74 -0.19
CA THR A 624 -12.46 -17.35 -0.60
C THR A 624 -12.36 -17.29 -2.13
N LEU A 625 -11.41 -16.51 -2.65
CA LEU A 625 -11.24 -16.30 -4.08
C LEU A 625 -10.58 -17.54 -4.69
N THR A 626 -11.35 -18.37 -5.39
CA THR A 626 -10.82 -19.58 -6.01
C THR A 626 -10.21 -19.25 -7.37
N VAL A 627 -8.96 -19.62 -7.59
CA VAL A 627 -8.27 -19.58 -8.88
C VAL A 627 -8.19 -21.01 -9.42
N ALA A 628 -8.58 -21.22 -10.67
CA ALA A 628 -8.42 -22.51 -11.34
C ALA A 628 -8.19 -22.32 -12.85
N ALA A 629 -7.08 -22.85 -13.37
CA ALA A 629 -6.71 -22.74 -14.78
C ALA A 629 -7.74 -23.39 -15.75
N ASP A 630 -8.56 -24.32 -15.26
CA ASP A 630 -9.65 -24.97 -16.02
C ASP A 630 -10.93 -24.13 -16.12
N GLY A 631 -10.99 -22.98 -15.45
CA GLY A 631 -12.16 -22.10 -15.40
C GLY A 631 -13.26 -22.53 -14.41
N THR A 632 -13.00 -23.50 -13.52
CA THR A 632 -13.94 -23.90 -12.45
C THR A 632 -13.95 -22.95 -11.25
N GLY A 633 -12.96 -22.07 -11.13
CA GLY A 633 -12.84 -21.08 -10.06
C GLY A 633 -13.63 -19.78 -10.29
N ASN A 634 -13.42 -18.82 -9.39
CA ASN A 634 -13.80 -17.42 -9.60
C ASN A 634 -12.94 -16.77 -10.70
N PHE A 635 -11.65 -17.12 -10.75
CA PHE A 635 -10.65 -16.57 -11.67
C PHE A 635 -9.83 -17.70 -12.34
N THR A 636 -9.20 -17.39 -13.47
CA THR A 636 -8.26 -18.28 -14.17
C THR A 636 -6.79 -17.93 -13.92
N THR A 637 -6.51 -16.75 -13.38
CA THR A 637 -5.15 -16.29 -13.01
C THR A 637 -5.11 -15.87 -11.55
N VAL A 638 -3.92 -15.94 -10.94
CA VAL A 638 -3.66 -15.46 -9.58
C VAL A 638 -3.65 -13.93 -9.55
N THR A 639 -3.12 -13.30 -10.60
CA THR A 639 -3.08 -11.85 -10.78
C THR A 639 -4.48 -11.22 -10.75
N ASP A 640 -5.49 -11.82 -11.40
CA ASP A 640 -6.87 -11.31 -11.38
C ASP A 640 -7.49 -11.39 -9.97
N ALA A 641 -7.24 -12.47 -9.22
CA ALA A 641 -7.70 -12.61 -7.84
C ALA A 641 -7.03 -11.59 -6.89
N VAL A 642 -5.72 -11.36 -7.04
CA VAL A 642 -4.99 -10.31 -6.31
C VAL A 642 -5.50 -8.91 -6.66
N ASN A 643 -5.79 -8.65 -7.94
CA ASN A 643 -6.37 -7.38 -8.39
C ASN A 643 -7.76 -7.15 -7.81
N PHE A 644 -8.61 -8.19 -7.76
CA PHE A 644 -9.96 -8.14 -7.20
C PHE A 644 -9.99 -7.99 -5.67
N ALA A 645 -9.03 -8.58 -4.94
CA ALA A 645 -8.96 -8.49 -3.48
C ALA A 645 -9.00 -7.03 -2.98
N PRO A 646 -9.72 -6.71 -1.89
CA PRO A 646 -9.90 -5.33 -1.42
C PRO A 646 -8.57 -4.66 -1.02
N ASN A 647 -8.38 -3.42 -1.45
CA ASN A 647 -7.23 -2.59 -1.05
C ASN A 647 -7.29 -2.28 0.46
N ASN A 648 -6.12 -2.24 1.11
CA ASN A 648 -5.95 -1.89 2.53
C ASN A 648 -6.79 -2.73 3.50
N SER A 649 -7.06 -4.00 3.17
CA SER A 649 -7.88 -4.90 4.00
C SER A 649 -7.28 -5.12 5.40
N ALA A 650 -8.07 -4.88 6.43
CA ALA A 650 -7.75 -5.23 7.81
C ALA A 650 -8.05 -6.71 8.17
N VAL A 651 -8.53 -7.50 7.20
CA VAL A 651 -8.92 -8.92 7.35
C VAL A 651 -8.19 -9.74 6.28
N ARG A 652 -7.81 -10.98 6.61
CA ARG A 652 -7.16 -11.89 5.65
C ARG A 652 -8.06 -12.20 4.46
N ILE A 653 -7.48 -12.11 3.26
CA ILE A 653 -8.15 -12.47 2.01
C ILE A 653 -7.51 -13.76 1.49
N PHE A 654 -8.28 -14.83 1.54
CA PHE A 654 -7.83 -16.14 1.07
C PHE A 654 -8.02 -16.28 -0.45
N ILE A 655 -6.91 -16.44 -1.16
CA ILE A 655 -6.86 -16.82 -2.57
C ILE A 655 -6.44 -18.29 -2.63
N TYR A 656 -7.38 -19.16 -2.98
CA TYR A 656 -7.19 -20.60 -3.06
C TYR A 656 -6.89 -20.98 -4.51
N VAL A 657 -5.66 -21.40 -4.79
CA VAL A 657 -5.11 -21.66 -6.12
C VAL A 657 -5.10 -23.16 -6.37
N ARG A 658 -6.03 -23.65 -7.19
CA ARG A 658 -6.11 -25.07 -7.51
C ARG A 658 -4.91 -25.57 -8.30
N GLN A 659 -4.66 -26.88 -8.24
CA GLN A 659 -3.64 -27.58 -9.02
C GLN A 659 -3.62 -27.11 -10.49
N GLY A 660 -2.41 -26.94 -11.03
CA GLY A 660 -2.17 -26.34 -12.34
C GLY A 660 -0.85 -25.56 -12.39
N ILE A 661 -0.44 -25.23 -13.63
CA ILE A 661 0.75 -24.43 -13.91
C ILE A 661 0.30 -23.05 -14.40
N TYR A 662 0.52 -22.03 -13.59
CA TYR A 662 0.12 -20.65 -13.83
C TYR A 662 1.32 -19.87 -14.37
N GLN A 663 1.35 -19.66 -15.68
CA GLN A 663 2.44 -18.95 -16.38
C GLN A 663 2.21 -17.43 -16.31
N GLU A 664 2.50 -16.83 -15.16
CA GLU A 664 2.28 -15.42 -14.88
C GLU A 664 3.30 -14.84 -13.90
N ASN A 665 3.54 -13.52 -13.99
CA ASN A 665 4.31 -12.78 -12.97
C ASN A 665 3.34 -12.02 -12.06
N VAL A 666 3.20 -12.46 -10.81
CA VAL A 666 2.25 -11.90 -9.84
C VAL A 666 2.91 -10.79 -9.03
N GLU A 667 2.26 -9.63 -8.95
CA GLU A 667 2.68 -8.48 -8.13
C GLU A 667 1.62 -8.24 -7.04
N ILE A 668 1.96 -8.45 -5.77
CA ILE A 668 1.12 -8.15 -4.60
C ILE A 668 1.62 -6.83 -3.98
N PRO A 669 1.10 -5.67 -4.40
CA PRO A 669 1.63 -4.37 -3.98
C PRO A 669 1.30 -4.03 -2.52
N SER A 670 1.95 -2.98 -1.99
CA SER A 670 1.86 -2.61 -0.56
C SER A 670 0.47 -2.19 -0.07
N TRP A 671 -0.44 -1.85 -0.97
CA TRP A 671 -1.85 -1.58 -0.66
C TRP A 671 -2.76 -2.84 -0.74
N LYS A 672 -2.19 -4.04 -0.90
CA LYS A 672 -2.87 -5.35 -0.77
C LYS A 672 -2.32 -6.13 0.45
N PRO A 673 -2.50 -5.65 1.69
CA PRO A 673 -2.07 -6.38 2.87
C PRO A 673 -2.97 -7.60 3.15
N ASN A 674 -2.48 -8.53 3.98
CA ASN A 674 -3.19 -9.71 4.48
C ASN A 674 -3.69 -10.69 3.39
N ILE A 675 -3.03 -10.74 2.23
CA ILE A 675 -3.29 -11.77 1.21
C ILE A 675 -2.74 -13.12 1.70
N VAL A 676 -3.55 -14.17 1.56
CA VAL A 676 -3.14 -15.56 1.78
C VAL A 676 -3.23 -16.32 0.46
N LEU A 677 -2.12 -16.83 -0.05
CA LEU A 677 -2.11 -17.83 -1.14
C LEU A 677 -2.13 -19.23 -0.52
N LEU A 678 -3.09 -20.06 -0.92
CA LEU A 678 -3.19 -21.46 -0.50
C LEU A 678 -3.32 -22.34 -1.75
N GLY A 679 -2.37 -23.25 -1.98
CA GLY A 679 -2.44 -24.21 -3.07
C GLY A 679 -3.14 -25.53 -2.71
N ASP A 680 -3.34 -26.40 -3.70
CA ASP A 680 -3.77 -27.81 -3.50
C ASP A 680 -2.60 -28.72 -3.04
N GLY A 681 -1.37 -28.22 -3.07
CA GLY A 681 -0.15 -28.96 -2.79
C GLY A 681 1.00 -28.42 -3.63
N ARG A 682 2.18 -28.25 -3.03
CA ARG A 682 3.36 -27.64 -3.69
C ARG A 682 3.75 -28.38 -4.97
N ASP A 683 3.60 -29.70 -4.99
CA ASP A 683 3.96 -30.57 -6.11
C ASP A 683 2.95 -30.52 -7.28
N VAL A 684 1.78 -29.88 -7.10
CA VAL A 684 0.69 -29.80 -8.09
C VAL A 684 0.22 -28.38 -8.42
N THR A 685 0.49 -27.39 -7.56
CA THR A 685 0.16 -25.98 -7.76
C THR A 685 1.42 -25.16 -7.96
N VAL A 686 1.67 -24.67 -9.19
CA VAL A 686 2.91 -23.99 -9.59
C VAL A 686 2.61 -22.63 -10.21
N ILE A 687 3.17 -21.54 -9.67
CA ILE A 687 3.25 -20.24 -10.34
C ILE A 687 4.65 -20.10 -10.93
N THR A 688 4.76 -19.95 -12.25
CA THR A 688 6.04 -20.00 -12.96
C THR A 688 6.23 -18.83 -13.92
N GLY A 689 7.48 -18.37 -14.02
CA GLY A 689 7.92 -17.26 -14.87
C GLY A 689 9.35 -17.48 -15.34
N ASN A 690 9.90 -16.53 -16.11
CA ASN A 690 11.23 -16.67 -16.73
C ASN A 690 11.97 -15.34 -16.94
N ARG A 691 11.63 -14.29 -16.18
CA ARG A 691 12.34 -12.99 -16.28
C ARG A 691 13.73 -13.11 -15.66
N SER A 692 14.70 -12.41 -16.25
CA SER A 692 16.09 -12.45 -15.83
C SER A 692 16.83 -11.14 -16.08
N VAL A 693 17.99 -10.97 -15.45
CA VAL A 693 18.93 -9.88 -15.75
C VAL A 693 19.50 -9.97 -17.17
N ALA A 694 19.78 -11.18 -17.68
CA ALA A 694 20.23 -11.36 -19.07
C ALA A 694 19.16 -10.96 -20.11
N ASP A 695 17.87 -11.02 -19.75
CA ASP A 695 16.75 -10.53 -20.56
C ASP A 695 16.41 -9.06 -20.27
N GLY A 696 17.32 -8.32 -19.64
CA GLY A 696 17.24 -6.87 -19.46
C GLY A 696 16.30 -6.40 -18.35
N TRP A 697 15.90 -7.26 -17.41
CA TRP A 697 15.19 -6.82 -16.19
C TRP A 697 16.19 -6.46 -15.08
N THR A 698 15.73 -5.74 -14.06
CA THR A 698 16.45 -5.66 -12.78
C THR A 698 16.24 -6.96 -12.00
N THR A 699 17.16 -7.35 -11.12
CA THR A 699 16.96 -8.48 -10.19
C THR A 699 15.63 -8.33 -9.43
N PHE A 700 15.32 -7.11 -8.96
CA PHE A 700 14.09 -6.78 -8.25
C PHE A 700 12.79 -7.02 -9.06
N ARG A 701 12.81 -6.88 -10.40
CA ARG A 701 11.66 -7.18 -11.28
C ARG A 701 11.74 -8.51 -12.04
N SER A 702 12.81 -9.27 -11.85
CA SER A 702 12.94 -10.64 -12.35
C SER A 702 11.99 -11.63 -11.65
N ALA A 703 11.47 -11.28 -10.47
CA ALA A 703 10.59 -12.09 -9.65
C ALA A 703 9.37 -12.66 -10.41
N THR A 704 9.16 -13.99 -10.31
CA THR A 704 7.88 -14.63 -10.69
C THR A 704 6.76 -14.16 -9.76
N VAL A 705 6.96 -14.19 -8.44
CA VAL A 705 6.02 -13.60 -7.47
C VAL A 705 6.74 -12.54 -6.64
N ALA A 706 6.17 -11.33 -6.60
CA ALA A 706 6.69 -10.19 -5.88
C ALA A 706 5.70 -9.73 -4.80
N VAL A 707 6.13 -9.72 -3.54
CA VAL A 707 5.28 -9.45 -2.37
C VAL A 707 5.74 -8.20 -1.63
N SER A 708 4.90 -7.16 -1.66
CA SER A 708 5.10 -5.88 -1.00
C SER A 708 4.01 -5.53 0.03
N GLY A 709 2.91 -6.30 0.10
CA GLY A 709 1.78 -6.10 1.03
C GLY A 709 1.96 -6.85 2.36
N ASP A 710 1.95 -6.12 3.47
CA ASP A 710 2.19 -6.63 4.85
C ASP A 710 1.27 -7.79 5.25
N GLY A 711 1.76 -8.71 6.08
CA GLY A 711 0.97 -9.82 6.63
C GLY A 711 0.65 -10.92 5.60
N PHE A 712 1.43 -11.00 4.52
CA PHE A 712 1.31 -12.03 3.49
C PHE A 712 1.55 -13.44 4.03
N LEU A 713 0.71 -14.39 3.63
CA LEU A 713 0.92 -15.81 3.90
C LEU A 713 0.91 -16.62 2.59
N ALA A 714 1.79 -17.60 2.48
CA ALA A 714 1.74 -18.62 1.43
C ALA A 714 1.78 -20.03 2.02
N ARG A 715 0.94 -20.94 1.51
CA ARG A 715 0.94 -22.35 1.90
C ARG A 715 0.68 -23.27 0.71
N ASP A 716 1.34 -24.43 0.70
CA ASP A 716 1.08 -25.56 -0.22
C ASP A 716 1.16 -25.19 -1.73
N ILE A 717 2.13 -24.34 -2.10
CA ILE A 717 2.28 -23.82 -3.48
C ILE A 717 3.75 -23.71 -3.88
N THR A 718 4.06 -23.85 -5.17
CA THR A 718 5.40 -23.64 -5.72
C THR A 718 5.51 -22.31 -6.44
N PHE A 719 6.61 -21.59 -6.20
CA PHE A 719 7.05 -20.41 -6.94
C PHE A 719 8.30 -20.75 -7.75
N GLU A 720 8.29 -20.55 -9.06
CA GLU A 720 9.35 -21.02 -9.96
C GLU A 720 9.86 -19.92 -10.91
N ASN A 721 11.17 -19.86 -11.15
CA ASN A 721 11.75 -19.14 -12.28
C ASN A 721 12.57 -20.08 -13.18
N THR A 722 12.11 -20.22 -14.42
CA THR A 722 12.60 -21.18 -15.44
C THR A 722 13.66 -20.60 -16.38
N ALA A 723 14.16 -19.39 -16.14
CA ALA A 723 15.15 -18.73 -17.01
C ALA A 723 16.44 -19.55 -17.21
N GLY A 724 16.86 -20.30 -16.18
CA GLY A 724 18.05 -21.16 -16.23
C GLY A 724 19.36 -20.44 -15.86
N PRO A 725 20.45 -21.17 -15.55
CA PRO A 725 21.66 -20.59 -14.97
C PRO A 725 22.48 -19.74 -15.96
N ALA A 726 22.22 -19.90 -17.27
CA ALA A 726 22.82 -19.07 -18.33
C ALA A 726 22.16 -17.67 -18.46
N LYS A 727 21.14 -17.37 -17.65
CA LYS A 727 20.45 -16.08 -17.63
C LYS A 727 20.83 -15.16 -16.46
N HIS A 728 21.81 -15.57 -15.66
CA HIS A 728 22.23 -14.90 -14.43
C HIS A 728 21.05 -14.76 -13.45
N GLN A 729 20.92 -13.62 -12.75
CA GLN A 729 19.91 -13.39 -11.72
C GLN A 729 18.49 -13.56 -12.25
N ALA A 730 17.71 -14.46 -11.64
CA ALA A 730 16.36 -14.79 -12.05
C ALA A 730 15.50 -15.26 -10.86
N VAL A 731 14.90 -14.29 -10.16
CA VAL A 731 14.16 -14.52 -8.90
C VAL A 731 12.87 -15.29 -9.12
N ALA A 732 12.58 -16.29 -8.27
CA ALA A 732 11.29 -16.98 -8.22
C ALA A 732 10.33 -16.28 -7.26
N LEU A 733 10.75 -16.03 -6.02
CA LEU A 733 9.98 -15.31 -5.01
C LEU A 733 10.77 -14.12 -4.45
N ARG A 734 10.17 -12.92 -4.46
CA ARG A 734 10.65 -11.74 -3.72
C ARG A 734 9.67 -11.39 -2.62
N VAL A 735 10.17 -11.17 -1.41
CA VAL A 735 9.38 -10.68 -0.27
C VAL A 735 10.03 -9.44 0.35
N ASN A 736 9.26 -8.34 0.39
CA ASN A 736 9.51 -7.10 1.13
C ASN A 736 8.22 -6.64 1.83
N SER A 737 7.56 -7.60 2.49
CA SER A 737 6.40 -7.46 3.36
C SER A 737 6.84 -7.71 4.80
N ASP A 738 6.40 -6.89 5.76
CA ASP A 738 6.59 -7.24 7.18
C ASP A 738 5.59 -8.31 7.62
N LEU A 739 5.99 -9.13 8.59
CA LEU A 739 5.19 -10.24 9.15
C LEU A 739 4.72 -11.24 8.06
N ALA A 740 5.60 -11.54 7.10
CA ALA A 740 5.32 -12.49 6.03
C ALA A 740 5.73 -13.92 6.42
N ALA A 741 4.87 -14.92 6.19
CA ALA A 741 5.22 -16.33 6.44
C ALA A 741 4.88 -17.27 5.29
N VAL A 742 5.73 -18.27 5.06
CA VAL A 742 5.65 -19.22 3.95
C VAL A 742 5.79 -20.65 4.53
N TYR A 743 4.82 -21.52 4.26
CA TYR A 743 4.73 -22.85 4.90
C TYR A 743 4.47 -23.96 3.88
N ARG A 744 5.28 -25.03 3.87
CA ARG A 744 5.18 -26.16 2.91
C ARG A 744 5.14 -25.74 1.44
N CYS A 745 5.83 -24.66 1.10
CA CYS A 745 5.96 -24.20 -0.29
C CYS A 745 7.24 -24.75 -0.94
N ALA A 746 7.37 -24.62 -2.25
CA ALA A 746 8.67 -24.77 -2.91
C ALA A 746 9.07 -23.45 -3.60
N ILE A 747 10.36 -23.13 -3.59
CA ILE A 747 10.92 -21.96 -4.27
C ILE A 747 12.09 -22.43 -5.14
N THR A 748 11.89 -22.43 -6.46
CA THR A 748 12.77 -23.10 -7.41
C THR A 748 13.31 -22.15 -8.47
N GLY A 749 14.63 -22.12 -8.62
CA GLY A 749 15.30 -21.39 -9.68
C GLY A 749 16.75 -21.86 -9.84
N PHE A 750 17.63 -20.91 -10.18
CA PHE A 750 19.08 -21.12 -10.23
C PHE A 750 19.78 -20.02 -9.43
N GLN A 751 20.30 -18.99 -10.09
CA GLN A 751 20.90 -17.84 -9.44
C GLN A 751 19.81 -16.89 -8.90
N ASP A 752 20.00 -16.35 -7.69
CA ASP A 752 19.12 -15.38 -7.03
C ASP A 752 17.66 -15.90 -6.80
N SER A 753 17.48 -17.19 -6.49
CA SER A 753 16.14 -17.83 -6.51
C SER A 753 15.13 -17.26 -5.50
N LEU A 754 15.53 -17.01 -4.25
CA LEU A 754 14.69 -16.44 -3.18
C LEU A 754 15.26 -15.11 -2.67
N TYR A 755 14.56 -14.01 -2.98
CA TYR A 755 14.93 -12.67 -2.54
C TYR A 755 14.19 -12.32 -1.24
N VAL A 756 14.82 -12.64 -0.10
CA VAL A 756 14.43 -12.18 1.25
C VAL A 756 14.82 -10.71 1.43
N HIS A 757 14.17 -9.84 0.65
CA HIS A 757 14.59 -8.45 0.45
C HIS A 757 14.61 -7.65 1.76
N SER A 758 13.46 -7.49 2.46
CA SER A 758 13.41 -6.68 3.69
C SER A 758 12.23 -7.03 4.63
N PHE A 759 12.25 -6.44 5.85
CA PHE A 759 11.33 -6.68 6.98
C PHE A 759 11.43 -8.09 7.61
N ARG A 760 10.52 -8.45 8.54
CA ARG A 760 10.51 -9.75 9.24
C ARG A 760 9.80 -10.82 8.41
N GLN A 761 10.44 -11.99 8.26
CA GLN A 761 9.96 -13.09 7.41
C GLN A 761 10.21 -14.46 8.07
N PHE A 762 9.31 -15.41 7.84
CA PHE A 762 9.42 -16.79 8.34
C PHE A 762 9.15 -17.82 7.23
N TYR A 763 9.99 -18.85 7.15
CA TYR A 763 9.90 -19.92 6.16
C TYR A 763 9.95 -21.27 6.88
N ARG A 764 8.88 -22.07 6.77
CA ARG A 764 8.72 -23.34 7.49
C ARG A 764 8.49 -24.50 6.52
N GLU A 765 9.22 -25.60 6.67
CA GLU A 765 9.03 -26.85 5.90
C GLU A 765 9.01 -26.62 4.37
N CYS A 766 9.79 -25.64 3.90
CA CYS A 766 9.85 -25.26 2.48
C CYS A 766 11.03 -25.93 1.76
N ASP A 767 10.84 -26.24 0.48
CA ASP A 767 11.90 -26.77 -0.38
C ASP A 767 12.44 -25.64 -1.26
N ILE A 768 13.66 -25.18 -1.00
CA ILE A 768 14.29 -24.03 -1.66
C ILE A 768 15.45 -24.54 -2.50
N SER A 769 15.44 -24.32 -3.82
CA SER A 769 16.51 -24.81 -4.71
C SER A 769 17.06 -23.76 -5.68
N GLY A 770 18.38 -23.75 -5.83
CA GLY A 770 19.12 -22.83 -6.69
C GLY A 770 20.62 -23.15 -6.76
N THR A 771 21.43 -22.20 -7.25
CA THR A 771 22.87 -22.40 -7.50
C THR A 771 23.75 -21.34 -6.83
N ILE A 772 23.62 -20.08 -7.22
CA ILE A 772 24.44 -18.95 -6.75
C ILE A 772 23.53 -17.98 -5.99
N ASP A 773 23.93 -17.59 -4.79
CA ASP A 773 23.27 -16.59 -3.94
C ASP A 773 21.75 -16.85 -3.81
N PHE A 774 21.36 -18.13 -3.74
CA PHE A 774 19.96 -18.49 -4.00
C PHE A 774 18.99 -18.20 -2.85
N ILE A 775 19.51 -17.81 -1.68
CA ILE A 775 18.79 -17.12 -0.61
C ILE A 775 19.55 -15.81 -0.31
N PHE A 776 19.00 -14.65 -0.67
CA PHE A 776 19.73 -13.38 -0.60
C PHE A 776 18.85 -12.18 -0.22
N GLY A 777 19.49 -11.12 0.31
CA GLY A 777 18.82 -9.89 0.72
C GLY A 777 19.13 -9.43 2.15
N ASN A 778 18.28 -8.55 2.69
CA ASN A 778 18.48 -7.89 3.98
C ASN A 778 17.18 -7.82 4.81
N ALA A 779 16.36 -8.88 4.73
CA ALA A 779 15.32 -9.15 5.71
C ALA A 779 15.91 -9.54 7.08
N ALA A 780 15.06 -9.61 8.10
CA ALA A 780 15.24 -10.53 9.21
C ALA A 780 14.45 -11.80 8.86
N ALA A 781 15.12 -12.79 8.27
CA ALA A 781 14.48 -14.00 7.75
C ALA A 781 14.92 -15.23 8.55
N ALA A 782 13.97 -15.95 9.13
CA ALA A 782 14.19 -17.24 9.79
C ALA A 782 13.63 -18.39 8.94
N PHE A 783 14.43 -19.44 8.78
CA PHE A 783 14.11 -20.68 8.06
C PHE A 783 14.14 -21.84 9.05
N GLN A 784 13.10 -22.68 9.06
CA GLN A 784 12.94 -23.75 10.03
C GLN A 784 12.35 -25.02 9.40
N GLY A 785 12.98 -26.18 9.58
CA GLY A 785 12.52 -27.44 8.96
C GLY A 785 12.62 -27.49 7.43
N CYS A 786 13.34 -26.56 6.79
CA CYS A 786 13.39 -26.41 5.33
C CYS A 786 14.44 -27.33 4.67
N ASN A 787 14.16 -27.76 3.44
CA ASN A 787 15.14 -28.41 2.58
C ASN A 787 15.78 -27.35 1.68
N ILE A 788 17.09 -27.17 1.81
CA ILE A 788 17.89 -26.18 1.09
C ILE A 788 18.75 -26.95 0.08
N VAL A 789 18.25 -27.06 -1.16
CA VAL A 789 18.75 -28.00 -2.18
C VAL A 789 19.61 -27.27 -3.22
N THR A 790 20.92 -27.41 -3.08
CA THR A 790 21.92 -26.86 -3.98
C THR A 790 21.95 -27.65 -5.29
N ARG A 791 21.76 -26.97 -6.42
CA ARG A 791 21.70 -27.57 -7.77
C ARG A 791 23.05 -27.49 -8.47
N MET A 792 23.24 -28.31 -9.50
CA MET A 792 24.43 -28.21 -10.37
C MET A 792 24.46 -26.86 -11.11
N PRO A 793 25.57 -26.08 -11.03
CA PRO A 793 25.72 -24.82 -11.76
C PRO A 793 26.30 -25.04 -13.16
N LEU A 794 26.63 -23.96 -13.90
CA LEU A 794 27.35 -24.10 -15.17
C LEU A 794 28.80 -24.57 -14.95
N PRO A 795 29.42 -25.24 -15.95
CA PRO A 795 30.82 -25.64 -15.86
C PRO A 795 31.75 -24.47 -15.53
N GLY A 796 32.60 -24.64 -14.50
CA GLY A 796 33.52 -23.62 -14.01
C GLY A 796 32.92 -22.62 -13.01
N GLN A 797 31.62 -22.68 -12.71
CA GLN A 797 31.02 -21.97 -11.58
C GLN A 797 31.16 -22.75 -10.26
N PHE A 798 30.90 -22.05 -9.16
CA PHE A 798 30.70 -22.59 -7.81
C PHE A 798 29.26 -22.33 -7.37
N THR A 799 28.84 -22.89 -6.24
CA THR A 799 27.51 -22.65 -5.65
C THR A 799 27.60 -21.92 -4.31
N VAL A 800 26.56 -21.18 -3.95
CA VAL A 800 26.43 -20.51 -2.65
C VAL A 800 24.98 -20.52 -2.20
N VAL A 801 24.73 -20.93 -0.96
CA VAL A 801 23.39 -20.89 -0.34
C VAL A 801 22.97 -19.45 -0.03
N ALA A 802 23.71 -18.74 0.83
CA ALA A 802 23.30 -17.42 1.34
C ALA A 802 24.16 -16.24 0.86
N ALA A 803 23.52 -15.12 0.50
CA ALA A 803 24.18 -13.84 0.25
C ALA A 803 23.46 -12.68 0.96
N GLN A 804 23.78 -12.47 2.23
CA GLN A 804 23.10 -11.48 3.07
C GLN A 804 23.76 -10.09 2.96
N SER A 805 22.94 -9.04 2.84
CA SER A 805 23.35 -7.67 2.49
C SER A 805 23.08 -6.58 3.55
N ARG A 806 23.32 -6.86 4.83
CA ARG A 806 23.35 -5.83 5.88
C ARG A 806 24.50 -4.85 5.65
N ASP A 807 24.17 -3.57 5.45
CA ASP A 807 25.09 -2.48 5.09
C ASP A 807 25.48 -1.63 6.33
N SER A 808 24.79 -1.83 7.46
CA SER A 808 24.97 -1.06 8.71
C SER A 808 24.86 -1.92 9.98
N PRO A 809 25.73 -1.73 10.99
CA PRO A 809 25.70 -2.49 12.25
C PRO A 809 24.52 -2.09 13.16
N TYR A 810 23.77 -1.05 12.78
CA TYR A 810 22.57 -0.62 13.49
C TYR A 810 21.31 -1.32 13.00
N GLU A 811 21.34 -2.04 11.87
CA GLU A 811 20.18 -2.79 11.37
C GLU A 811 19.88 -4.03 12.24
N ALA A 812 18.62 -4.46 12.26
CA ALA A 812 18.19 -5.73 12.86
C ALA A 812 17.74 -6.68 11.75
N THR A 813 18.72 -7.20 11.02
CA THR A 813 18.55 -7.99 9.80
C THR A 813 19.62 -9.08 9.72
N GLY A 814 19.35 -10.12 8.94
CA GLY A 814 20.17 -11.33 8.84
C GLY A 814 19.36 -12.53 8.34
N ILE A 815 20.06 -13.60 8.02
CA ILE A 815 19.48 -14.90 7.66
C ILE A 815 19.76 -15.88 8.81
N SER A 816 18.71 -16.51 9.36
CA SER A 816 18.81 -17.58 10.36
C SER A 816 18.27 -18.87 9.79
N ILE A 817 19.10 -19.90 9.72
CA ILE A 817 18.76 -21.24 9.20
C ILE A 817 18.83 -22.21 10.37
N GLN A 818 17.67 -22.60 10.92
CA GLN A 818 17.55 -23.47 12.09
C GLN A 818 16.94 -24.83 11.70
N ASN A 819 17.45 -25.95 12.21
CA ASN A 819 16.83 -27.28 12.04
C ASN A 819 16.44 -27.56 10.56
N CYS A 820 17.32 -27.22 9.63
CA CYS A 820 17.14 -27.36 8.18
C CYS A 820 18.05 -28.47 7.62
N SER A 821 17.80 -28.89 6.39
CA SER A 821 18.68 -29.80 5.64
C SER A 821 19.32 -29.09 4.46
N VAL A 822 20.62 -28.80 4.54
CA VAL A 822 21.44 -28.27 3.44
C VAL A 822 21.97 -29.45 2.62
N LEU A 823 21.40 -29.61 1.43
CA LEU A 823 21.53 -30.78 0.56
C LEU A 823 22.06 -30.41 -0.82
N ALA A 824 22.59 -31.41 -1.54
CA ALA A 824 22.86 -31.32 -2.97
C ALA A 824 21.80 -32.09 -3.76
N ALA A 825 21.46 -31.59 -4.95
CA ALA A 825 20.80 -32.39 -5.97
C ALA A 825 21.76 -33.51 -6.44
N GLY A 826 21.22 -34.67 -6.85
CA GLY A 826 22.03 -35.86 -7.12
C GLY A 826 23.03 -35.73 -8.28
N ASP A 827 22.85 -34.75 -9.17
CA ASP A 827 23.80 -34.38 -10.22
C ASP A 827 25.01 -33.58 -9.67
N LEU A 828 24.79 -32.72 -8.68
CA LEU A 828 25.85 -32.04 -7.93
C LEU A 828 26.56 -32.99 -6.95
N ASP A 829 25.81 -33.81 -6.20
CA ASP A 829 26.36 -34.71 -5.16
C ASP A 829 27.41 -35.66 -5.74
N GLY A 830 27.06 -36.34 -6.85
CA GLY A 830 27.98 -37.21 -7.60
C GLY A 830 29.15 -36.50 -8.29
N ASN A 831 29.17 -35.17 -8.33
CA ASN A 831 30.24 -34.34 -8.90
C ASN A 831 30.84 -33.34 -7.89
N SER A 832 30.58 -33.52 -6.59
CA SER A 832 30.99 -32.62 -5.49
C SER A 832 32.49 -32.29 -5.48
N ASN A 833 33.35 -33.24 -5.83
CA ASN A 833 34.80 -33.03 -5.97
C ASN A 833 35.20 -32.02 -7.08
N ALA A 834 34.31 -31.73 -8.04
CA ALA A 834 34.55 -30.83 -9.17
C ALA A 834 33.87 -29.45 -9.01
N VAL A 835 32.88 -29.31 -8.11
CA VAL A 835 32.12 -28.07 -7.92
C VAL A 835 32.16 -27.66 -6.45
N LYS A 836 32.83 -26.55 -6.17
CA LYS A 836 32.89 -25.97 -4.83
C LYS A 836 31.53 -25.38 -4.43
N SER A 837 31.13 -25.60 -3.19
CA SER A 837 29.84 -25.18 -2.65
C SER A 837 30.03 -24.57 -1.26
N PHE A 838 29.30 -23.49 -0.95
CA PHE A 838 29.48 -22.71 0.28
C PHE A 838 28.15 -22.36 0.96
N LEU A 839 28.17 -22.26 2.29
CA LEU A 839 27.05 -21.79 3.13
C LEU A 839 26.71 -20.33 2.85
N GLY A 840 27.71 -19.47 2.59
CA GLY A 840 27.44 -18.09 2.22
C GLY A 840 28.64 -17.24 1.79
N ARG A 841 28.35 -16.01 1.35
CA ARG A 841 29.33 -14.95 1.06
C ARG A 841 28.80 -13.53 1.35
N PRO A 842 29.65 -12.59 1.80
CA PRO A 842 29.19 -11.30 2.33
C PRO A 842 28.90 -10.30 1.21
N TRP A 843 27.63 -10.20 0.77
CA TRP A 843 27.23 -9.21 -0.23
C TRP A 843 27.41 -7.75 0.27
N ARG A 844 27.37 -7.53 1.59
CA ARG A 844 27.69 -6.23 2.24
C ARG A 844 28.52 -6.42 3.52
N ASN A 845 29.23 -5.37 3.92
CA ASN A 845 30.26 -5.42 4.98
C ASN A 845 29.79 -6.06 6.30
N TYR A 846 28.55 -5.80 6.72
CA TYR A 846 28.02 -6.27 8.00
C TYR A 846 27.18 -7.54 7.87
N SER A 847 27.34 -8.31 6.78
CA SER A 847 26.56 -9.52 6.45
C SER A 847 26.31 -10.43 7.64
N VAL A 848 25.07 -10.88 7.85
CA VAL A 848 24.71 -11.81 8.94
C VAL A 848 24.08 -13.06 8.37
N THR A 849 24.66 -14.22 8.67
CA THR A 849 24.04 -15.52 8.34
C THR A 849 24.44 -16.53 9.40
N VAL A 850 23.46 -17.21 9.98
CA VAL A 850 23.71 -18.33 10.90
C VAL A 850 23.08 -19.61 10.39
N VAL A 851 23.78 -20.72 10.60
CA VAL A 851 23.29 -22.08 10.33
C VAL A 851 23.39 -22.84 11.65
N MET A 852 22.25 -23.25 12.19
CA MET A 852 22.18 -23.89 13.51
C MET A 852 21.26 -25.11 13.52
N GLU A 853 21.63 -26.11 14.31
CA GLU A 853 20.91 -27.38 14.49
C GLU A 853 20.61 -28.13 13.17
N SER A 854 21.32 -27.78 12.10
CA SER A 854 20.98 -28.16 10.73
C SER A 854 21.85 -29.30 10.23
N TYR A 855 21.30 -30.14 9.37
CA TYR A 855 22.07 -31.14 8.63
C TYR A 855 22.78 -30.46 7.45
N ILE A 856 24.08 -30.70 7.30
CA ILE A 856 24.92 -30.17 6.23
C ILE A 856 25.55 -31.34 5.46
N GLY A 857 25.19 -31.46 4.18
CA GLY A 857 25.77 -32.46 3.27
C GLY A 857 27.24 -32.21 2.95
N GLY A 858 27.99 -33.29 2.67
CA GLY A 858 29.45 -33.29 2.51
C GLY A 858 29.96 -32.69 1.18
N PHE A 859 29.09 -32.03 0.42
CA PHE A 859 29.43 -31.31 -0.82
C PHE A 859 29.87 -29.86 -0.54
N ILE A 860 29.66 -29.36 0.68
CA ILE A 860 30.17 -28.06 1.14
C ILE A 860 31.69 -28.13 1.29
N ASP A 861 32.40 -27.16 0.70
CA ASP A 861 33.86 -27.00 0.83
C ASP A 861 34.21 -26.81 2.31
N PRO A 862 35.22 -27.50 2.90
CA PRO A 862 35.47 -27.49 4.35
C PRO A 862 35.66 -26.09 4.98
N ARG A 863 36.03 -25.10 4.17
CA ARG A 863 36.11 -23.69 4.57
C ARG A 863 34.75 -23.09 4.97
N GLY A 864 33.64 -23.72 4.57
CA GLY A 864 32.25 -23.34 4.82
C GLY A 864 31.78 -22.12 4.02
N TRP A 865 32.58 -21.06 4.03
CA TRP A 865 32.22 -19.72 3.57
C TRP A 865 33.20 -19.23 2.50
N THR A 866 32.78 -18.30 1.64
CA THR A 866 33.64 -17.73 0.57
C THR A 866 33.58 -16.21 0.49
N ARG A 867 34.68 -15.60 0.02
CA ARG A 867 34.84 -14.15 -0.12
C ARG A 867 33.86 -13.57 -1.16
N TRP A 868 33.52 -12.29 -1.01
CA TRP A 868 32.87 -11.53 -2.06
C TRP A 868 33.91 -10.93 -3.01
N ALA A 869 33.82 -11.25 -4.30
CA ALA A 869 34.72 -10.70 -5.32
C ALA A 869 34.14 -9.37 -5.84
N GLY A 870 34.78 -8.24 -5.51
CA GLY A 870 34.23 -6.92 -5.85
C GLY A 870 35.14 -5.72 -5.59
N VAL A 871 34.62 -4.53 -5.89
CA VAL A 871 35.35 -3.25 -5.80
C VAL A 871 35.46 -2.80 -4.34
N GLY A 872 36.55 -3.22 -3.70
CA GLY A 872 36.92 -2.87 -2.32
C GLY A 872 38.02 -3.75 -1.75
N GLY A 873 38.27 -4.92 -2.37
CA GLY A 873 39.33 -5.86 -2.01
C GLY A 873 38.77 -7.17 -1.48
N ASP A 874 39.53 -8.25 -1.66
CA ASP A 874 39.08 -9.62 -1.37
C ASP A 874 38.72 -9.87 0.11
N ASP A 875 39.15 -8.98 1.01
CA ASP A 875 38.94 -9.07 2.47
C ASP A 875 37.91 -8.07 3.02
N GLN A 876 37.13 -7.41 2.16
CA GLN A 876 36.09 -6.47 2.59
C GLN A 876 35.01 -7.15 3.45
N GLY A 877 34.81 -6.65 4.67
CA GLY A 877 33.75 -7.10 5.58
C GLY A 877 34.08 -8.33 6.43
N LEU A 878 35.23 -8.99 6.23
CA LEU A 878 35.58 -10.22 6.96
C LEU A 878 35.84 -10.01 8.47
N ASP A 879 35.96 -8.75 8.89
CA ASP A 879 36.11 -8.28 10.27
C ASP A 879 34.80 -7.78 10.90
N THR A 880 33.74 -7.61 10.09
CA THR A 880 32.52 -6.87 10.46
C THR A 880 31.22 -7.60 10.12
N LEU A 881 31.29 -8.69 9.34
CA LEU A 881 30.25 -9.69 9.18
C LEU A 881 30.06 -10.53 10.48
N TYR A 882 28.99 -11.31 10.54
CA TYR A 882 28.75 -12.31 11.58
C TYR A 882 28.25 -13.60 10.92
N TYR A 883 29.13 -14.59 10.78
CA TYR A 883 28.81 -15.92 10.26
C TYR A 883 28.93 -16.97 11.36
N GLY A 884 27.78 -17.51 11.75
CA GLY A 884 27.63 -18.36 12.93
C GLY A 884 27.26 -19.81 12.61
N GLU A 885 27.92 -20.77 13.24
CA GLU A 885 27.54 -22.19 13.20
C GLU A 885 27.32 -22.75 14.61
N TYR A 886 26.23 -23.50 14.82
CA TYR A 886 25.85 -24.05 16.14
C TYR A 886 25.22 -25.43 16.03
N GLN A 887 25.79 -26.45 16.70
CA GLN A 887 25.26 -27.82 16.78
C GLN A 887 24.76 -28.42 15.44
N ASN A 888 25.41 -28.05 14.33
CA ASN A 888 25.13 -28.64 13.03
C ASN A 888 25.60 -30.10 12.98
N SER A 889 24.99 -30.87 12.08
CA SER A 889 25.27 -32.30 11.91
C SER A 889 25.50 -32.67 10.44
N GLY A 890 25.98 -33.88 10.18
CA GLY A 890 26.24 -34.39 8.84
C GLY A 890 27.67 -34.13 8.34
N PRO A 891 28.06 -34.71 7.19
CA PRO A 891 29.46 -34.74 6.76
C PRO A 891 30.04 -33.38 6.32
N GLY A 892 29.23 -32.33 6.18
CA GLY A 892 29.70 -30.95 5.94
C GLY A 892 29.78 -30.06 7.20
N SER A 893 29.41 -30.57 8.38
CA SER A 893 29.33 -29.76 9.61
C SER A 893 30.62 -29.71 10.45
N ASP A 894 31.73 -30.30 9.99
CA ASP A 894 33.05 -30.14 10.62
C ASP A 894 33.50 -28.67 10.57
N THR A 895 33.90 -28.12 11.72
CA THR A 895 34.37 -26.74 11.85
C THR A 895 35.90 -26.60 11.85
N ASP A 896 36.68 -27.68 12.00
CA ASP A 896 38.14 -27.62 12.19
C ASP A 896 38.90 -27.00 11.00
N ASN A 897 38.28 -27.00 9.81
CA ASN A 897 38.86 -26.56 8.54
C ASN A 897 38.20 -25.29 7.96
N ARG A 898 37.43 -24.57 8.78
CA ARG A 898 36.71 -23.35 8.41
C ARG A 898 37.63 -22.14 8.17
N VAL A 899 37.06 -21.06 7.66
CA VAL A 899 37.75 -19.78 7.44
C VAL A 899 38.23 -19.13 8.74
N ASP A 900 39.38 -18.45 8.66
CA ASP A 900 40.10 -17.78 9.75
C ASP A 900 39.64 -16.32 10.00
N TRP A 901 38.42 -15.98 9.58
CA TRP A 901 37.91 -14.60 9.59
C TRP A 901 37.46 -14.17 10.98
N ALA A 902 37.71 -12.91 11.36
CA ALA A 902 37.33 -12.40 12.68
C ALA A 902 35.81 -12.31 12.91
N GLY A 903 35.01 -12.23 11.84
CA GLY A 903 33.55 -12.34 11.87
C GLY A 903 33.00 -13.78 11.75
N TYR A 904 33.85 -14.80 11.67
CA TYR A 904 33.41 -16.20 11.71
C TYR A 904 33.39 -16.72 13.15
N HIS A 905 32.31 -17.42 13.51
CA HIS A 905 32.05 -17.87 14.88
C HIS A 905 31.47 -19.28 14.90
N VAL A 906 32.13 -20.19 15.60
CA VAL A 906 31.43 -21.32 16.23
C VAL A 906 30.71 -20.72 17.44
N MET A 907 29.38 -20.73 17.42
CA MET A 907 28.55 -20.01 18.39
C MET A 907 28.39 -20.79 19.71
N GLU A 908 28.14 -20.09 20.81
CA GLU A 908 27.64 -20.68 22.05
C GLU A 908 26.11 -20.60 22.14
N TYR A 909 25.50 -21.31 23.10
CA TYR A 909 24.03 -21.33 23.29
C TYR A 909 23.44 -19.90 23.41
N ASP A 910 24.11 -19.04 24.18
CA ASP A 910 23.68 -17.67 24.43
C ASP A 910 23.81 -16.75 23.21
N ASP A 911 24.63 -17.11 22.22
CA ASP A 911 24.74 -16.42 20.93
C ASP A 911 23.65 -16.90 19.98
N ALA A 912 23.53 -18.23 19.81
CA ALA A 912 22.54 -18.88 18.97
C ALA A 912 21.09 -18.51 19.37
N TRP A 913 20.83 -18.34 20.67
CA TRP A 913 19.51 -17.94 21.17
C TRP A 913 19.00 -16.63 20.54
N ASN A 914 19.88 -15.67 20.21
CA ASN A 914 19.49 -14.39 19.61
C ASN A 914 18.99 -14.52 18.15
N PHE A 915 19.20 -15.68 17.52
CA PHE A 915 18.79 -15.99 16.14
C PHE A 915 17.56 -16.91 16.07
N THR A 916 16.99 -17.28 17.23
CA THR A 916 15.74 -18.04 17.35
C THR A 916 14.53 -17.24 16.89
N VAL A 917 13.41 -17.92 16.61
CA VAL A 917 12.20 -17.29 16.09
C VAL A 917 11.62 -16.24 17.06
N SER A 918 11.61 -16.51 18.36
CA SER A 918 11.09 -15.58 19.38
C SER A 918 11.93 -14.30 19.50
N GLU A 919 13.26 -14.38 19.51
CA GLU A 919 14.13 -13.19 19.66
C GLU A 919 14.37 -12.46 18.34
N PHE A 920 14.67 -13.18 17.25
CA PHE A 920 15.17 -12.59 16.00
C PHE A 920 14.09 -11.91 15.15
N ILE A 921 12.91 -12.53 15.07
CA ILE A 921 11.76 -12.03 14.29
C ILE A 921 10.52 -11.75 15.15
N THR A 922 10.67 -11.67 16.47
CA THR A 922 9.59 -11.40 17.43
C THR A 922 8.40 -12.36 17.27
N GLY A 923 8.66 -13.65 17.02
CA GLY A 923 7.67 -14.65 16.59
C GLY A 923 6.39 -14.68 17.42
N ASP A 924 6.52 -14.69 18.75
CA ASP A 924 5.43 -14.66 19.74
C ASP A 924 4.39 -13.54 19.52
N GLU A 925 4.76 -12.40 18.91
CA GLU A 925 3.82 -11.30 18.67
C GLU A 925 2.88 -11.55 17.47
N TRP A 926 3.21 -12.49 16.56
CA TRP A 926 2.51 -12.62 15.28
C TRP A 926 2.36 -14.03 14.70
N LEU A 927 3.34 -14.93 14.85
CA LEU A 927 3.30 -16.27 14.24
C LEU A 927 2.18 -17.15 14.81
N ASP A 928 1.92 -17.03 16.11
CA ASP A 928 0.76 -17.52 16.86
C ASP A 928 -0.57 -17.34 16.08
N SER A 929 -0.68 -16.26 15.29
CA SER A 929 -1.88 -15.95 14.51
C SER A 929 -1.95 -16.61 13.13
N THR A 930 -0.81 -17.03 12.57
CA THR A 930 -0.71 -17.58 11.21
C THR A 930 -1.28 -18.99 11.12
N SER A 931 -1.39 -19.68 12.26
CA SER A 931 -1.71 -21.12 12.35
C SER A 931 -0.68 -22.03 11.67
N PHE A 932 0.48 -21.50 11.28
CA PHE A 932 1.63 -22.30 10.83
C PHE A 932 2.45 -22.74 12.05
N PRO A 933 3.02 -23.97 12.06
CA PRO A 933 3.88 -24.42 13.14
C PRO A 933 5.20 -23.64 13.12
N TYR A 934 5.71 -23.33 14.31
CA TYR A 934 7.06 -22.82 14.52
C TYR A 934 7.55 -23.28 15.90
N ASP A 935 8.86 -23.39 16.06
CA ASP A 935 9.51 -23.66 17.34
C ASP A 935 10.13 -22.35 17.86
N ASP A 936 9.80 -21.97 19.10
CA ASP A 936 10.14 -20.66 19.70
C ASP A 936 11.66 -20.40 19.79
N GLY A 937 12.42 -21.44 20.15
CA GLY A 937 13.80 -21.37 20.64
C GLY A 937 14.71 -22.48 20.09
N ILE A 938 15.79 -22.75 20.83
CA ILE A 938 16.62 -23.97 20.77
C ILE A 938 16.00 -25.00 21.70
#